data_AF-M6UB22-F1
#
_entry.id   AF-M6UB22-F1
#
_cell.length_a   1.000
_cell.length_b   1.000
_cell.length_c   1.000
_cell.angle_alpha   90.00
_cell.angle_beta   90.00
_cell.angle_gamma   90.00
#
_symmetry.space_group_name_H-M   'P 1'
#
loop_
_entity.id
_entity.type
_entity.pdbx_description
1 polymer ?
#
loop_
_entity_poly.entity_id
_entity_poly.type
_entity_poly.pdbx_seq_one_letter_code
_entity_poly.pdbx_strand_id
1 'polypeptide(L)'
;MEAYVARTPKANLEESLQFGLLQAIESNNLENVHAVACCIKTFNQLINSLNSTNEYWNFIDFQQPLLNELRVLNKDNWNIEILSNLLEEIYQLTIEGNSDRAKQIVLSWFRNLKFSGLLKILPTNELYTKDPIYRETKDIISPAFENFLSMIGKIEVRLKDNLFVIDSFENDNLIKAKINSGFFEELTKITQVFEFKYTIRHHYNAFFHNDIDNLLFNLFSTLDWKRIHIFLIYIKSSQISDHHKSLAYLCAKLLNRPKLINKWGLGSKETLFNNLSQYSRNTDSYYSKYAIYCAIAFLLPYIDPGKDNVELRSFMIECISKEDYLDEKTKIAANILFDITITLSRWSREIFDEKKKSNFLFLDQASLNSILDKLLHFQAKNSNAMIASDLAIILLLKLISFCVKLTSEDYVKILNDNFSSHYSEKKSYDSFFILIWYWFLESHNIEKCNNLLEHLIGESGKIWKYSLEEKNEILKILSTISEPQSLYKIKEACMRFQWHKVGFSGHKEYTLFSVHSWLENLLKCDPTSWKEDGLRLYYLSEKIEKIADNRAAWDIPELLLSNGLRTTPNDFLFVYELTKSSQRDNDTLIVSAISNYINEEKSLGLEKLKLIWLFCCGYISYRLHEGRKIIHELKIAILRNIDPEGKDALCDFISKTNPIEFRIEELDSIEKEQAVSQYEIEEKTLEQDLIRFLNSSERIPRRLLGILERWKIYDSKQIEINLELIIQMVLNFKDLSNWRYTGNSRIFEILIPFLKEDTYWKILRKIYEDFYESSEYSYYGSLGDSLDEFCLYSSNQNKEKLKSGLQRTLQVHNEWLNGFSSEIDVHDLKKDLISRP
;
A
#
# COMPACT_ATOMS: atom_id res chain seq x y z
N MET A 1 12.31 16.38 3.62
CA MET A 1 12.67 15.49 2.49
C MET A 1 14.15 15.44 2.20
N GLU A 2 14.84 16.57 2.06
CA GLU A 2 16.29 16.61 1.79
C GLU A 2 17.10 15.71 2.74
N ALA A 3 16.81 15.75 4.05
CA ALA A 3 17.46 14.88 5.03
C ALA A 3 17.27 13.38 4.73
N TYR A 4 16.08 12.95 4.27
CA TYR A 4 15.85 11.56 3.89
C TYR A 4 16.63 11.19 2.61
N VAL A 5 16.61 12.07 1.60
CA VAL A 5 17.37 11.87 0.35
C VAL A 5 18.88 11.82 0.60
N ALA A 6 19.37 12.64 1.53
CA ALA A 6 20.75 12.65 2.00
C ALA A 6 21.10 11.44 2.90
N ARG A 7 20.15 10.52 3.12
CA ARG A 7 20.30 9.33 3.98
C ARG A 7 20.64 9.67 5.43
N THR A 8 20.11 10.78 5.95
CA THR A 8 20.28 11.16 7.36
C THR A 8 19.60 10.14 8.28
N PRO A 9 20.26 9.70 9.38
CA PRO A 9 19.65 8.82 10.37
C PRO A 9 18.36 9.41 10.95
N LYS A 10 17.35 8.55 11.16
CA LYS A 10 16.01 8.97 11.64
C LYS A 10 16.08 9.76 12.95
N ALA A 11 16.90 9.31 13.90
CA ALA A 11 17.04 9.94 15.21
C ALA A 11 17.49 11.41 15.14
N ASN A 12 18.39 11.74 14.20
CA ASN A 12 18.87 13.12 14.03
C ASN A 12 17.75 14.05 13.52
N LEU A 13 16.85 13.53 12.68
CA LEU A 13 15.71 14.29 12.18
C LEU A 13 14.65 14.48 13.28
N GLU A 14 14.42 13.46 14.11
CA GLU A 14 13.54 13.54 15.28
C GLU A 14 14.04 14.63 16.25
N GLU A 15 15.33 14.64 16.59
CA GLU A 15 15.95 15.68 17.43
C GLU A 15 15.82 17.09 16.79
N SER A 16 16.00 17.19 15.47
CA SER A 16 15.83 18.45 14.74
C SER A 16 14.38 18.97 14.78
N LEU A 17 13.40 18.08 14.69
CA LEU A 17 11.97 18.43 14.81
C LEU A 17 11.63 18.89 16.23
N GLN A 18 12.16 18.22 17.26
CA GLN A 18 12.00 18.62 18.66
C GLN A 18 12.56 20.02 18.92
N PHE A 19 13.81 20.24 18.52
CA PHE A 19 14.45 21.55 18.66
C PHE A 19 13.69 22.63 17.88
N GLY A 20 13.27 22.33 16.65
CA GLY A 20 12.49 23.23 15.81
C GLY A 20 11.16 23.64 16.45
N LEU A 21 10.44 22.71 17.08
CA LEU A 21 9.21 23.00 17.80
C LEU A 21 9.43 23.94 18.98
N LEU A 22 10.46 23.69 19.80
CA LEU A 22 10.81 24.56 20.92
C LEU A 22 11.11 25.99 20.45
N GLN A 23 11.92 26.15 19.39
CA GLN A 23 12.24 27.46 18.82
C GLN A 23 10.99 28.15 18.25
N ALA A 24 10.09 27.40 17.61
CA ALA A 24 8.84 27.95 17.10
C ALA A 24 7.94 28.48 18.22
N ILE A 25 7.84 27.75 19.34
CA ILE A 25 7.10 28.18 20.53
C ILE A 25 7.74 29.44 21.14
N GLU A 26 9.05 29.45 21.34
CA GLU A 26 9.75 30.60 21.94
C GLU A 26 9.78 31.84 21.04
N SER A 27 9.59 31.67 19.71
CA SER A 27 9.43 32.80 18.79
C SER A 27 8.11 33.57 18.99
N ASN A 28 7.18 33.04 19.79
CA ASN A 28 5.82 33.57 19.97
C ASN A 28 5.12 33.87 18.63
N ASN A 29 5.37 33.05 17.61
CA ASN A 29 4.76 33.19 16.29
C ASN A 29 4.03 31.90 15.90
N LEU A 30 2.69 31.98 15.86
CA LEU A 30 1.82 30.84 15.55
C LEU A 30 2.09 30.25 14.15
N GLU A 31 2.54 31.07 13.21
CA GLU A 31 2.89 30.61 11.86
C GLU A 31 4.09 29.67 11.86
N ASN A 32 5.09 29.93 12.72
CA ASN A 32 6.24 29.04 12.89
C ASN A 32 5.79 27.71 13.50
N VAL A 33 4.88 27.75 14.48
CA VAL A 33 4.32 26.53 15.10
C VAL A 33 3.55 25.70 14.06
N HIS A 34 2.72 26.34 13.24
CA HIS A 34 1.98 25.67 12.17
C HIS A 34 2.91 25.08 11.10
N ALA A 35 4.01 25.78 10.75
CA ALA A 35 5.01 25.27 9.82
C ALA A 35 5.70 24.01 10.38
N VAL A 36 6.07 24.00 11.66
CA VAL A 36 6.62 22.80 12.31
C VAL A 36 5.58 21.67 12.38
N ALA A 37 4.31 21.97 12.64
CA ALA A 37 3.23 21.00 12.60
C ALA A 37 3.13 20.30 11.22
N CYS A 38 3.21 21.08 10.14
CA CYS A 38 3.26 20.56 8.78
C CYS A 38 4.50 19.66 8.52
N CYS A 39 5.66 20.03 9.05
CA CYS A 39 6.88 19.23 8.99
C CYS A 39 6.72 17.89 9.72
N ILE A 40 6.13 17.89 10.92
CA ILE A 40 5.85 16.67 11.70
C ILE A 40 4.85 15.78 10.95
N LYS A 41 3.77 16.33 10.39
CA LYS A 41 2.81 15.57 9.57
C LYS A 41 3.48 14.96 8.33
N THR A 42 4.37 15.69 7.67
CA THR A 42 5.17 15.18 6.54
C THR A 42 6.10 14.05 6.96
N PHE A 43 6.73 14.16 8.13
CA PHE A 43 7.57 13.10 8.69
C PHE A 43 6.76 11.83 9.00
N ASN A 44 5.56 11.97 9.57
CA ASN A 44 4.66 10.83 9.80
C ASN A 44 4.19 10.20 8.49
N GLN A 45 3.87 11.02 7.48
CA GLN A 45 3.47 10.53 6.17
C GLN A 45 4.63 9.78 5.49
N LEU A 46 5.88 10.21 5.67
CA LEU A 46 7.06 9.47 5.22
C LEU A 46 7.14 8.09 5.90
N ILE A 47 6.96 8.02 7.22
CA ILE A 47 6.98 6.74 7.94
C ILE A 47 5.88 5.81 7.42
N ASN A 48 4.66 6.31 7.25
CA ASN A 48 3.54 5.54 6.68
C ASN A 48 3.86 5.06 5.26
N SER A 49 4.45 5.93 4.44
CA SER A 49 4.88 5.64 3.08
C SER A 49 5.95 4.54 3.03
N LEU A 50 6.95 4.58 3.91
CA LEU A 50 7.99 3.55 4.02
C LEU A 50 7.40 2.20 4.46
N ASN A 51 6.51 2.21 5.44
CA ASN A 51 5.81 1.01 5.90
C ASN A 51 4.97 0.38 4.75
N SER A 52 4.20 1.19 4.01
CA SER A 52 3.40 0.69 2.86
C SER A 52 4.27 0.08 1.75
N THR A 53 5.51 0.54 1.61
CA THR A 53 6.45 0.08 0.58
C THR A 53 7.40 -1.02 1.07
N ASN A 54 7.21 -1.52 2.30
CA ASN A 54 8.08 -2.46 3.00
C ASN A 54 9.56 -2.01 3.02
N GLU A 55 9.78 -0.72 3.25
CA GLU A 55 11.11 -0.13 3.43
C GLU A 55 11.31 0.34 4.86
N TYR A 56 12.55 0.26 5.33
CA TYR A 56 12.92 0.68 6.67
C TYR A 56 13.81 1.93 6.59
N TRP A 57 13.56 2.91 7.46
CA TRP A 57 14.45 4.07 7.63
C TRP A 57 15.67 3.71 8.50
N ASN A 58 16.45 2.74 8.04
CA ASN A 58 17.63 2.22 8.72
C ASN A 58 18.90 2.67 7.99
N PHE A 59 19.04 3.98 7.77
CA PHE A 59 20.29 4.51 7.23
C PHE A 59 21.37 4.41 8.32
N ILE A 60 22.21 3.38 8.17
CA ILE A 60 23.42 3.19 8.95
C ILE A 60 24.57 3.83 8.16
N ASP A 61 25.33 4.72 8.79
CA ASP A 61 26.54 5.25 8.18
C ASP A 61 27.66 4.20 8.20
N PHE A 62 27.76 3.42 7.13
CA PHE A 62 28.82 2.44 6.95
C PHE A 62 30.20 3.08 6.71
N GLN A 63 30.36 4.40 6.66
CA GLN A 63 31.69 5.01 6.66
C GLN A 63 32.34 4.96 8.05
N GLN A 64 31.54 4.83 9.10
CA GLN A 64 32.02 4.69 10.48
C GLN A 64 32.07 3.22 10.91
N PRO A 65 32.95 2.87 11.87
CA PRO A 65 32.91 1.56 12.51
C PRO A 65 31.58 1.34 13.24
N LEU A 66 30.94 0.18 13.02
CA LEU A 66 29.70 -0.15 13.71
C LEU A 66 29.98 -0.49 15.18
N LEU A 67 28.99 -0.30 16.05
CA LEU A 67 29.16 -0.59 17.47
C LEU A 67 29.54 -2.06 17.71
N ASN A 68 28.94 -2.99 16.97
CA ASN A 68 29.23 -4.41 17.04
C ASN A 68 30.59 -4.81 16.40
N GLU A 69 31.24 -3.91 15.65
CA GLU A 69 32.64 -4.05 15.24
C GLU A 69 33.59 -3.68 16.38
N LEU A 70 33.21 -2.71 17.21
CA LEU A 70 34.04 -2.18 18.29
C LEU A 70 33.92 -2.99 19.58
N ARG A 71 32.79 -3.65 19.83
CA ARG A 71 32.55 -4.42 21.05
C ARG A 71 31.75 -5.71 20.80
N VAL A 72 32.10 -6.75 21.54
CA VAL A 72 31.31 -7.98 21.64
C VAL A 72 30.64 -8.00 23.01
N LEU A 73 29.32 -8.19 23.04
CA LEU A 73 28.58 -8.28 24.30
C LEU A 73 28.94 -9.57 25.04
N ASN A 74 28.86 -9.55 26.38
CA ASN A 74 29.04 -10.77 27.17
C ASN A 74 27.98 -11.81 26.75
N LYS A 75 28.41 -13.07 26.60
CA LYS A 75 27.59 -14.20 26.17
C LYS A 75 26.40 -14.44 27.09
N ASP A 76 26.52 -14.14 28.38
CA ASP A 76 25.42 -14.26 29.35
C ASP A 76 24.23 -13.34 29.02
N ASN A 77 24.46 -12.30 28.21
CA ASN A 77 23.43 -11.35 27.77
C ASN A 77 22.90 -11.67 26.36
N TRP A 78 23.34 -12.75 25.72
CA TRP A 78 22.90 -13.07 24.36
C TRP A 78 21.49 -13.66 24.38
N ASN A 79 20.64 -13.13 23.52
CA ASN A 79 19.32 -13.65 23.21
C ASN A 79 19.09 -13.61 21.69
N ILE A 80 17.99 -14.20 21.21
CA ILE A 80 17.68 -14.27 19.78
C ILE A 80 17.54 -12.88 19.16
N GLU A 81 16.97 -11.91 19.88
CA GLU A 81 16.78 -10.55 19.37
C GLU A 81 18.13 -9.85 19.09
N ILE A 82 19.04 -9.85 20.07
CA ILE A 82 20.38 -9.25 19.96
C ILE A 82 21.16 -9.90 18.82
N LEU A 83 21.15 -11.23 18.73
CA LEU A 83 21.88 -11.93 17.69
C LEU A 83 21.23 -11.76 16.32
N SER A 84 19.90 -11.65 16.23
CA SER A 84 19.21 -11.36 14.97
C SER A 84 19.56 -9.95 14.47
N ASN A 85 19.59 -8.95 15.35
CA ASN A 85 20.03 -7.60 14.99
C ASN A 85 21.49 -7.58 14.51
N LEU A 86 22.37 -8.35 15.16
CA LEU A 86 23.75 -8.54 14.72
C LEU A 86 23.83 -9.18 13.33
N LEU A 87 23.08 -10.26 13.09
CA LEU A 87 23.06 -10.93 11.79
C LEU A 87 22.49 -10.01 10.69
N GLU A 88 21.49 -9.20 10.99
CA GLU A 88 20.95 -8.20 10.06
C GLU A 88 22.04 -7.18 9.69
N GLU A 89 22.79 -6.64 10.67
CA GLU A 89 23.92 -5.73 10.40
C GLU A 89 24.99 -6.39 9.51
N ILE A 90 25.36 -7.65 9.82
CA ILE A 90 26.32 -8.42 9.01
C ILE A 90 25.79 -8.61 7.59
N TYR A 91 24.51 -8.97 7.43
CA TYR A 91 23.88 -9.17 6.14
C TYR A 91 23.87 -7.86 5.32
N GLN A 92 23.51 -6.73 5.92
CA GLN A 92 23.53 -5.42 5.26
C GLN A 92 24.96 -5.02 4.82
N LEU A 93 25.99 -5.26 5.65
CA LEU A 93 27.38 -5.06 5.24
C LEU A 93 27.74 -5.87 4.00
N THR A 94 27.25 -7.12 3.88
CA THR A 94 27.50 -7.93 2.68
C THR A 94 26.77 -7.43 1.44
N ILE A 95 25.56 -6.85 1.60
CA ILE A 95 24.81 -6.23 0.50
C ILE A 95 25.55 -4.99 -0.02
N GLU A 96 26.06 -4.17 0.89
CA GLU A 96 26.81 -2.94 0.58
C GLU A 96 28.27 -3.21 0.11
N GLY A 97 28.64 -4.47 -0.14
CA GLY A 97 29.95 -4.86 -0.65
C GLY A 97 31.09 -4.86 0.38
N ASN A 98 30.79 -4.70 1.67
CA ASN A 98 31.74 -4.68 2.78
C ASN A 98 31.97 -6.08 3.39
N SER A 99 32.20 -7.10 2.55
CA SER A 99 32.29 -8.51 2.99
C SER A 99 33.43 -8.77 4.00
N ASP A 100 34.55 -8.05 3.92
CA ASP A 100 35.67 -8.24 4.85
C ASP A 100 35.32 -7.77 6.27
N ARG A 101 34.59 -6.67 6.40
CA ARG A 101 34.08 -6.17 7.68
C ARG A 101 33.06 -7.13 8.27
N ALA A 102 32.11 -7.59 7.46
CA ALA A 102 31.15 -8.61 7.85
C ALA A 102 31.85 -9.87 8.40
N LYS A 103 32.90 -10.37 7.72
CA LYS A 103 33.72 -11.50 8.19
C LYS A 103 34.41 -11.19 9.51
N GLN A 104 34.93 -9.98 9.72
CA GLN A 104 35.57 -9.60 10.98
C GLN A 104 34.58 -9.61 12.16
N ILE A 105 33.35 -9.11 11.97
CA ILE A 105 32.30 -9.17 13.00
C ILE A 105 31.96 -10.63 13.33
N VAL A 106 31.74 -11.47 12.31
CA VAL A 106 31.49 -12.90 12.50
C VAL A 106 32.62 -13.55 13.30
N LEU A 107 33.87 -13.26 12.91
CA LEU A 107 35.05 -13.79 13.59
C LEU A 107 35.23 -13.25 15.01
N SER A 108 34.81 -12.03 15.33
CA SER A 108 34.92 -11.47 16.68
C SER A 108 33.85 -12.03 17.62
N TRP A 109 32.60 -12.10 17.15
CA TRP A 109 31.46 -12.59 17.93
C TRP A 109 31.47 -14.11 18.09
N PHE A 110 31.67 -14.85 17.01
CA PHE A 110 31.46 -16.30 16.99
C PHE A 110 32.76 -17.12 17.00
N ARG A 111 33.92 -16.50 17.29
CA ARG A 111 35.21 -17.19 17.26
C ARG A 111 35.21 -18.48 18.08
N ASN A 112 35.58 -19.58 17.45
CA ASN A 112 35.67 -20.91 18.06
C ASN A 112 34.35 -21.41 18.71
N LEU A 113 33.21 -20.78 18.41
CA LEU A 113 31.91 -21.20 18.91
C LEU A 113 31.30 -22.21 17.95
N LYS A 114 31.07 -23.43 18.42
CA LYS A 114 30.27 -24.42 17.69
C LYS A 114 28.78 -24.11 17.84
N PHE A 115 27.96 -24.60 16.91
CA PHE A 115 26.52 -24.38 16.96
C PHE A 115 25.87 -24.95 18.24
N SER A 116 26.30 -26.14 18.70
CA SER A 116 25.82 -26.69 19.98
C SER A 116 26.19 -25.83 21.19
N GLY A 117 27.28 -25.06 21.11
CA GLY A 117 27.69 -24.11 22.13
C GLY A 117 26.79 -22.87 22.16
N LEU A 118 26.36 -22.39 20.99
CA LEU A 118 25.39 -21.30 20.87
C LEU A 118 24.04 -21.68 21.48
N LEU A 119 23.55 -22.90 21.21
CA LEU A 119 22.28 -23.40 21.76
C LEU A 119 22.28 -23.49 23.30
N LYS A 120 23.46 -23.65 23.93
CA LYS A 120 23.59 -23.69 25.39
C LYS A 120 23.59 -22.30 26.03
N ILE A 121 23.91 -21.27 25.26
CA ILE A 121 23.92 -19.87 25.71
C ILE A 121 22.51 -19.30 25.65
N LEU A 122 21.76 -19.65 24.60
CA LEU A 122 20.45 -19.06 24.35
C LEU A 122 19.35 -19.65 25.25
N PRO A 123 18.39 -18.83 25.71
CA PRO A 123 17.27 -19.30 26.52
C PRO A 123 16.38 -20.30 25.76
N THR A 124 16.08 -21.46 26.37
CA THR A 124 15.32 -22.54 25.71
C THR A 124 13.92 -22.10 25.25
N ASN A 125 13.27 -21.19 25.97
CA ASN A 125 11.96 -20.61 25.64
C ASN A 125 11.98 -19.70 24.40
N GLU A 126 13.16 -19.24 23.98
CA GLU A 126 13.33 -18.50 22.72
C GLU A 126 13.58 -19.44 21.54
N LEU A 127 14.17 -20.61 21.80
CA LEU A 127 14.47 -21.62 20.77
C LEU A 127 13.23 -22.44 20.40
N TYR A 128 12.41 -22.77 21.40
CA TYR A 128 11.30 -23.69 21.26
C TYR A 128 10.00 -23.13 21.86
N THR A 129 8.89 -23.45 21.21
CA THR A 129 7.52 -23.13 21.63
C THR A 129 6.67 -24.39 21.65
N LYS A 130 5.63 -24.42 22.49
CA LYS A 130 4.69 -25.55 22.54
C LYS A 130 3.75 -25.50 21.34
N ASP A 131 3.51 -26.64 20.70
CA ASP A 131 2.52 -26.75 19.62
C ASP A 131 1.11 -26.37 20.12
N PRO A 132 0.43 -25.39 19.49
CA PRO A 132 -0.92 -24.97 19.90
C PRO A 132 -1.99 -26.06 19.71
N ILE A 133 -1.77 -27.02 18.80
CA ILE A 133 -2.69 -28.11 18.49
C ILE A 133 -2.51 -29.28 19.47
N TYR A 134 -1.27 -29.59 19.85
CA TYR A 134 -0.95 -30.78 20.65
C TYR A 134 -0.70 -30.49 22.14
N ARG A 135 -1.20 -29.35 22.65
CA ARG A 135 -1.13 -28.87 24.05
C ARG A 135 -0.20 -29.70 24.93
N GLU A 136 1.03 -29.19 25.08
CA GLU A 136 2.05 -29.58 26.07
C GLU A 136 2.99 -30.76 25.77
N THR A 137 2.84 -31.48 24.66
CA THR A 137 3.62 -32.72 24.46
C THR A 137 4.77 -32.65 23.45
N LYS A 138 4.86 -31.61 22.62
CA LYS A 138 5.93 -31.48 21.61
C LYS A 138 6.44 -30.05 21.49
N ASP A 139 7.75 -29.89 21.68
CA ASP A 139 8.47 -28.65 21.42
C ASP A 139 8.70 -28.49 19.91
N ILE A 140 8.39 -27.30 19.39
CA ILE A 140 8.61 -26.90 17.99
C ILE A 140 9.52 -25.68 17.99
N ILE A 141 10.41 -25.57 17.00
CA ILE A 141 11.24 -24.38 16.79
C ILE A 141 10.37 -23.12 16.78
N SER A 142 10.76 -22.10 17.55
CA SER A 142 10.04 -20.83 17.59
C SER A 142 10.17 -20.08 16.25
N PRO A 143 9.17 -19.27 15.84
CA PRO A 143 9.28 -18.45 14.63
C PRO A 143 10.48 -17.50 14.63
N ALA A 144 10.82 -16.93 15.79
CA ALA A 144 11.97 -16.04 15.94
C ALA A 144 13.30 -16.80 15.69
N PHE A 145 13.42 -18.02 16.24
CA PHE A 145 14.60 -18.83 16.02
C PHE A 145 14.67 -19.37 14.59
N GLU A 146 13.54 -19.71 13.97
CA GLU A 146 13.49 -20.08 12.55
C GLU A 146 14.01 -18.95 11.64
N ASN A 147 13.55 -17.70 11.87
CA ASN A 147 14.04 -16.54 11.13
C ASN A 147 15.54 -16.33 11.33
N PHE A 148 16.04 -16.49 12.56
CA PHE A 148 17.46 -16.44 12.87
C PHE A 148 18.27 -17.50 12.09
N LEU A 149 17.81 -18.76 12.06
CA LEU A 149 18.45 -19.84 11.30
C LEU A 149 18.46 -19.55 9.80
N SER A 150 17.35 -19.06 9.26
CA SER A 150 17.27 -18.65 7.85
C SER A 150 18.28 -17.54 7.53
N MET A 151 18.40 -16.54 8.40
CA MET A 151 19.37 -15.44 8.21
C MET A 151 20.82 -15.93 8.17
N ILE A 152 21.19 -16.91 9.01
CA ILE A 152 22.51 -17.56 8.94
C ILE A 152 22.76 -18.08 7.52
N GLY A 153 21.82 -18.84 6.95
CA GLY A 153 21.96 -19.39 5.60
C GLY A 153 22.14 -18.33 4.52
N LYS A 154 21.44 -17.19 4.64
CA LYS A 154 21.60 -16.04 3.71
C LYS A 154 23.01 -15.47 3.78
N ILE A 155 23.54 -15.29 4.99
CA ILE A 155 24.89 -14.76 5.20
C ILE A 155 25.95 -15.75 4.69
N GLU A 156 25.76 -17.06 4.89
CA GLU A 156 26.69 -18.09 4.40
C GLU A 156 26.87 -18.04 2.87
N VAL A 157 25.78 -17.83 2.12
CA VAL A 157 25.83 -17.63 0.66
C VAL A 157 26.66 -16.41 0.29
N ARG A 158 26.44 -15.28 0.98
CA ARG A 158 27.09 -14.00 0.68
C ARG A 158 28.57 -13.99 1.07
N LEU A 159 28.93 -14.62 2.18
CA LEU A 159 30.31 -14.73 2.65
C LEU A 159 31.11 -15.83 1.95
N LYS A 160 30.41 -16.77 1.29
CA LYS A 160 30.96 -17.97 0.63
C LYS A 160 31.66 -18.90 1.62
N ASP A 161 31.18 -18.91 2.85
CA ASP A 161 31.74 -19.69 3.94
C ASP A 161 30.66 -19.97 4.98
N ASN A 162 30.81 -21.06 5.72
CA ASN A 162 29.86 -21.42 6.77
C ASN A 162 30.11 -20.55 7.99
N LEU A 163 29.03 -20.04 8.59
CA LEU A 163 29.12 -19.18 9.77
C LEU A 163 29.47 -20.01 11.01
N PHE A 164 28.96 -21.23 11.06
CA PHE A 164 29.16 -22.16 12.16
C PHE A 164 29.54 -23.55 11.69
N VAL A 165 30.35 -24.23 12.50
CA VAL A 165 30.47 -25.70 12.42
C VAL A 165 29.30 -26.31 13.19
N ILE A 166 28.38 -26.94 12.46
CA ILE A 166 27.24 -27.67 13.04
C ILE A 166 27.70 -29.07 13.44
N ASP A 167 28.00 -29.24 14.73
CA ASP A 167 28.29 -30.53 15.35
C ASP A 167 27.01 -31.35 15.59
N SER A 168 27.17 -32.63 15.95
CA SER A 168 26.03 -33.55 16.15
C SER A 168 25.34 -33.26 17.47
N PHE A 169 24.04 -33.00 17.44
CA PHE A 169 23.16 -32.84 18.61
C PHE A 169 21.70 -33.17 18.23
N GLU A 170 20.78 -33.12 19.19
CA GLU A 170 19.36 -33.40 18.96
C GLU A 170 18.74 -32.39 17.99
N ASN A 171 17.99 -32.84 16.98
CA ASN A 171 17.41 -32.02 15.91
C ASN A 171 18.42 -31.33 14.95
N ASP A 172 19.69 -31.74 14.92
CA ASP A 172 20.70 -31.15 14.04
C ASP A 172 20.30 -31.12 12.55
N ASN A 173 19.64 -32.18 12.05
CA ASN A 173 19.11 -32.25 10.68
C ASN A 173 18.01 -31.21 10.42
N LEU A 174 17.14 -30.95 11.40
CA LEU A 174 16.09 -29.94 11.28
C LEU A 174 16.70 -28.53 11.24
N ILE A 175 17.69 -28.26 12.09
CA ILE A 175 18.42 -26.98 12.10
C ILE A 175 19.17 -26.77 10.78
N LYS A 176 19.91 -27.78 10.30
CA LYS A 176 20.57 -27.75 8.99
C LYS A 176 19.57 -27.48 7.86
N ALA A 177 18.39 -28.10 7.92
CA ALA A 177 17.34 -27.88 6.92
C ALA A 177 16.82 -26.43 6.94
N LYS A 178 16.58 -25.83 8.12
CA LYS A 178 16.12 -24.43 8.24
C LYS A 178 17.20 -23.42 7.81
N ILE A 179 18.47 -23.67 8.11
CA ILE A 179 19.59 -22.87 7.57
C ILE A 179 19.61 -22.98 6.03
N ASN A 180 19.47 -24.19 5.50
CA ASN A 180 19.39 -24.41 4.06
C ASN A 180 18.20 -23.70 3.40
N SER A 181 17.07 -23.51 4.09
CA SER A 181 15.94 -22.74 3.54
C SER A 181 16.36 -21.30 3.22
N GLY A 182 17.05 -20.62 4.15
CA GLY A 182 17.61 -19.29 3.90
C GLY A 182 18.75 -19.28 2.88
N PHE A 183 19.59 -20.33 2.87
CA PHE A 183 20.64 -20.50 1.87
C PHE A 183 20.07 -20.58 0.45
N PHE A 184 19.07 -21.43 0.21
CA PHE A 184 18.46 -21.57 -1.11
C PHE A 184 17.67 -20.33 -1.51
N GLU A 185 17.01 -19.65 -0.57
CA GLU A 185 16.38 -18.35 -0.80
C GLU A 185 17.42 -17.34 -1.33
N GLU A 186 18.57 -17.21 -0.67
CA GLU A 186 19.59 -16.24 -1.06
C GLU A 186 20.31 -16.64 -2.36
N LEU A 187 20.49 -17.93 -2.61
CA LEU A 187 21.13 -18.43 -3.81
C LEU A 187 20.36 -18.03 -5.09
N THR A 188 19.04 -17.83 -5.01
CA THR A 188 18.26 -17.31 -6.15
C THR A 188 18.70 -15.91 -6.59
N LYS A 189 19.19 -15.10 -5.65
CA LYS A 189 19.62 -13.70 -5.86
C LYS A 189 21.04 -13.60 -6.45
N ILE A 190 21.83 -14.68 -6.43
CA ILE A 190 23.16 -14.73 -7.03
C ILE A 190 23.06 -14.81 -8.55
N THR A 191 23.33 -13.68 -9.22
CA THR A 191 23.25 -13.54 -10.69
C THR A 191 24.51 -14.01 -11.41
N GLN A 192 25.67 -13.98 -10.74
CA GLN A 192 26.93 -14.42 -11.35
C GLN A 192 26.98 -15.94 -11.47
N VAL A 193 27.05 -16.44 -12.71
CA VAL A 193 27.05 -17.88 -13.03
C VAL A 193 28.20 -18.63 -12.36
N PHE A 194 29.40 -18.02 -12.27
CA PHE A 194 30.56 -18.64 -11.62
C PHE A 194 30.37 -18.78 -10.11
N GLU A 195 29.85 -17.74 -9.46
CA GLU A 195 29.56 -17.73 -8.03
C GLU A 195 28.47 -18.76 -7.70
N PHE A 196 27.37 -18.77 -8.45
CA PHE A 196 26.31 -19.75 -8.30
C PHE A 196 26.83 -21.20 -8.39
N LYS A 197 27.71 -21.47 -9.37
CA LYS A 197 28.35 -22.79 -9.56
C LYS A 197 29.20 -23.20 -8.36
N TYR A 198 29.93 -22.26 -7.76
CA TYR A 198 30.74 -22.52 -6.59
C TYR A 198 29.82 -22.80 -5.39
N THR A 199 28.91 -21.88 -5.09
CA THR A 199 28.09 -21.88 -3.87
C THR A 199 27.10 -23.03 -3.79
N ILE A 200 26.43 -23.42 -4.89
CA ILE A 200 25.39 -24.49 -4.87
C ILE A 200 25.89 -25.83 -4.31
N ARG A 201 27.21 -26.07 -4.31
CA ARG A 201 27.84 -27.30 -3.81
C ARG A 201 27.99 -27.35 -2.29
N HIS A 202 27.80 -26.24 -1.59
CA HIS A 202 28.16 -26.08 -0.18
C HIS A 202 26.97 -26.15 0.80
N HIS A 203 25.76 -26.44 0.33
CA HIS A 203 24.59 -26.64 1.19
C HIS A 203 24.72 -27.89 2.08
N TYR A 204 24.05 -27.89 3.24
CA TYR A 204 24.05 -29.05 4.14
C TYR A 204 23.26 -30.23 3.55
N ASN A 205 23.59 -31.47 3.94
CA ASN A 205 22.91 -32.67 3.42
C ASN A 205 21.46 -32.86 3.92
N ALA A 206 21.00 -32.06 4.89
CA ALA A 206 19.62 -32.07 5.38
C ALA A 206 18.91 -30.79 4.91
N PHE A 207 17.80 -30.94 4.20
CA PHE A 207 17.06 -29.85 3.55
C PHE A 207 15.61 -30.25 3.35
N PHE A 208 14.73 -29.27 3.15
CA PHE A 208 13.38 -29.53 2.66
C PHE A 208 13.38 -29.61 1.13
N HIS A 209 12.68 -30.61 0.57
CA HIS A 209 12.54 -30.72 -0.88
C HIS A 209 11.97 -29.44 -1.51
N ASN A 210 11.00 -28.81 -0.82
CA ASN A 210 10.38 -27.56 -1.27
C ASN A 210 11.39 -26.44 -1.53
N ASP A 211 12.49 -26.35 -0.77
CA ASP A 211 13.48 -25.28 -0.95
C ASP A 211 14.24 -25.44 -2.29
N ILE A 212 14.63 -26.68 -2.60
CA ILE A 212 15.33 -27.02 -3.86
C ILE A 212 14.36 -26.93 -5.05
N ASP A 213 13.13 -27.38 -4.85
CA ASP A 213 12.06 -27.30 -5.83
C ASP A 213 11.78 -25.83 -6.20
N ASN A 214 11.65 -24.96 -5.20
CA ASN A 214 11.50 -23.52 -5.38
C ASN A 214 12.69 -22.89 -6.11
N LEU A 215 13.93 -23.32 -5.81
CA LEU A 215 15.11 -22.88 -6.55
C LEU A 215 15.01 -23.25 -8.04
N LEU A 216 14.70 -24.50 -8.37
CA LEU A 216 14.52 -24.92 -9.78
C LEU A 216 13.39 -24.13 -10.45
N PHE A 217 12.26 -23.98 -9.76
CA PHE A 217 11.12 -23.24 -10.27
C PHE A 217 11.47 -21.78 -10.54
N ASN A 218 12.22 -21.11 -9.66
CA ASN A 218 12.69 -19.73 -9.84
C ASN A 218 13.70 -19.59 -10.98
N LEU A 219 14.63 -20.54 -11.13
CA LEU A 219 15.57 -20.54 -12.25
C LEU A 219 14.85 -20.78 -13.59
N PHE A 220 13.87 -21.69 -13.60
CA PHE A 220 13.05 -21.97 -14.76
C PHE A 220 12.13 -20.82 -15.11
N SER A 221 11.47 -20.22 -14.12
CA SER A 221 10.60 -19.07 -14.33
C SER A 221 11.37 -17.88 -14.89
N THR A 222 12.66 -17.74 -14.57
CA THR A 222 13.57 -16.72 -15.13
C THR A 222 14.25 -17.14 -16.45
N LEU A 223 14.05 -18.37 -16.93
CA LEU A 223 14.78 -18.98 -18.06
C LEU A 223 16.30 -18.86 -17.96
N ASP A 224 16.88 -18.92 -16.75
CA ASP A 224 18.33 -18.87 -16.61
C ASP A 224 18.97 -20.20 -17.01
N TRP A 225 19.05 -20.46 -18.31
CA TRP A 225 19.52 -21.73 -18.87
C TRP A 225 20.93 -22.11 -18.40
N LYS A 226 21.79 -21.13 -18.09
CA LYS A 226 23.14 -21.36 -17.58
C LYS A 226 23.10 -21.89 -16.15
N ARG A 227 22.35 -21.24 -15.25
CA ARG A 227 22.18 -21.69 -13.87
C ARG A 227 21.33 -22.97 -13.78
N ILE A 228 20.31 -23.12 -14.61
CA ILE A 228 19.54 -24.39 -14.75
C ILE A 228 20.48 -25.52 -15.16
N HIS A 229 21.36 -25.32 -16.15
CA HIS A 229 22.32 -26.34 -16.55
C HIS A 229 23.23 -26.76 -15.38
N ILE A 230 23.72 -25.79 -14.60
CA ILE A 230 24.51 -26.04 -13.39
C ILE A 230 23.70 -26.81 -12.34
N PHE A 231 22.48 -26.36 -12.04
CA PHE A 231 21.57 -27.01 -11.11
C PHE A 231 21.35 -28.49 -11.50
N LEU A 232 21.01 -28.75 -12.77
CA LEU A 232 20.76 -30.10 -13.27
C LEU A 232 22.00 -31.00 -13.23
N ILE A 233 23.20 -30.43 -13.17
CA ILE A 233 24.45 -31.19 -12.99
C ILE A 233 24.64 -31.56 -11.51
N TYR A 234 24.58 -30.57 -10.59
CA TYR A 234 24.99 -30.76 -9.19
C TYR A 234 23.91 -31.33 -8.28
N ILE A 235 22.64 -31.01 -8.51
CA ILE A 235 21.53 -31.53 -7.72
C ILE A 235 21.24 -32.97 -8.18
N LYS A 236 21.10 -33.89 -7.22
CA LYS A 236 20.74 -35.29 -7.49
C LYS A 236 19.22 -35.42 -7.64
N SER A 237 18.78 -36.38 -8.44
CA SER A 237 17.34 -36.63 -8.64
C SER A 237 16.62 -37.00 -7.35
N SER A 238 17.32 -37.60 -6.36
CA SER A 238 16.76 -37.92 -5.04
C SER A 238 16.53 -36.70 -4.15
N GLN A 239 17.06 -35.52 -4.50
CA GLN A 239 16.92 -34.29 -3.71
C GLN A 239 15.73 -33.43 -4.15
N ILE A 240 15.08 -33.77 -5.26
CA ILE A 240 13.93 -33.06 -5.83
C ILE A 240 12.69 -33.91 -5.64
N SER A 241 11.55 -33.28 -5.36
CA SER A 241 10.28 -33.98 -5.29
C SER A 241 9.88 -34.61 -6.63
N ASP A 242 9.05 -35.66 -6.58
CA ASP A 242 8.67 -36.40 -7.79
C ASP A 242 8.01 -35.51 -8.87
N HIS A 243 7.22 -34.52 -8.47
CA HIS A 243 6.57 -33.60 -9.39
C HIS A 243 7.56 -32.62 -10.06
N HIS A 244 8.52 -32.06 -9.32
CA HIS A 244 9.55 -31.17 -9.87
C HIS A 244 10.60 -31.92 -10.72
N LYS A 245 10.70 -33.25 -10.64
CA LYS A 245 11.50 -34.04 -11.61
C LYS A 245 11.02 -33.86 -13.05
N SER A 246 9.72 -33.67 -13.26
CA SER A 246 9.16 -33.36 -14.58
C SER A 246 9.65 -32.02 -15.09
N LEU A 247 9.73 -31.03 -14.22
CA LEU A 247 10.30 -29.73 -14.57
C LEU A 247 11.79 -29.83 -14.90
N ALA A 248 12.55 -30.60 -14.12
CA ALA A 248 13.96 -30.87 -14.38
C ALA A 248 14.17 -31.60 -15.72
N TYR A 249 13.29 -32.55 -16.06
CA TYR A 249 13.32 -33.26 -17.34
C TYR A 249 13.00 -32.35 -18.53
N LEU A 250 12.00 -31.47 -18.39
CA LEU A 250 11.70 -30.43 -19.38
C LEU A 250 12.91 -29.53 -19.63
N CYS A 251 13.53 -29.04 -18.56
CA CYS A 251 14.74 -28.23 -18.65
C CYS A 251 15.87 -28.98 -19.38
N ALA A 252 16.09 -30.26 -19.06
CA ALA A 252 17.08 -31.09 -19.71
C ALA A 252 16.82 -31.28 -21.22
N LYS A 253 15.54 -31.41 -21.61
CA LYS A 253 15.09 -31.48 -23.02
C LYS A 253 15.33 -30.18 -23.77
N LEU A 254 14.94 -29.05 -23.19
CA LEU A 254 15.11 -27.73 -23.80
C LEU A 254 16.58 -27.33 -23.96
N LEU A 255 17.45 -27.73 -23.02
CA LEU A 255 18.90 -27.58 -23.15
C LEU A 255 19.52 -28.49 -24.23
N ASN A 256 18.75 -29.45 -24.76
CA ASN A 256 19.15 -30.46 -25.75
C ASN A 256 20.47 -31.16 -25.39
N ARG A 257 20.62 -31.60 -24.12
CA ARG A 257 21.82 -32.28 -23.63
C ARG A 257 21.54 -33.75 -23.31
N PRO A 258 22.01 -34.72 -24.12
CA PRO A 258 21.71 -36.15 -23.95
C PRO A 258 22.03 -36.70 -22.55
N LYS A 259 23.16 -36.30 -21.95
CA LYS A 259 23.53 -36.73 -20.60
C LYS A 259 22.53 -36.28 -19.52
N LEU A 260 22.02 -35.06 -19.63
CA LEU A 260 21.02 -34.54 -18.69
C LEU A 260 19.65 -35.17 -18.95
N ILE A 261 19.28 -35.35 -20.21
CA ILE A 261 18.04 -36.03 -20.61
C ILE A 261 18.01 -37.45 -20.04
N ASN A 262 19.13 -38.17 -20.08
CA ASN A 262 19.24 -39.51 -19.50
C ASN A 262 19.20 -39.48 -17.96
N LYS A 263 19.86 -38.51 -17.32
CA LYS A 263 19.87 -38.36 -15.85
C LYS A 263 18.47 -38.07 -15.29
N TRP A 264 17.72 -37.19 -15.96
CA TRP A 264 16.43 -36.69 -15.50
C TRP A 264 15.23 -37.36 -16.20
N GLY A 265 15.48 -38.33 -17.08
CA GLY A 265 14.46 -39.01 -17.86
C GLY A 265 13.41 -39.67 -16.99
N LEU A 266 12.13 -39.47 -17.34
CA LEU A 266 10.99 -39.97 -16.55
C LEU A 266 10.46 -41.34 -17.00
N GLY A 267 11.08 -41.99 -17.99
CA GLY A 267 10.84 -43.40 -18.33
C GLY A 267 9.49 -43.73 -19.01
N SER A 268 8.36 -43.18 -18.55
CA SER A 268 7.03 -43.44 -19.13
C SER A 268 5.99 -42.33 -18.88
N LYS A 269 4.84 -42.44 -19.56
CA LYS A 269 3.69 -41.52 -19.43
C LYS A 269 2.99 -41.69 -18.07
N GLU A 270 2.96 -42.92 -17.54
CA GLU A 270 2.38 -43.26 -16.24
C GLU A 270 3.14 -42.58 -15.09
N THR A 271 4.47 -42.45 -15.21
CA THR A 271 5.28 -41.72 -14.22
C THR A 271 4.90 -40.24 -14.17
N LEU A 272 4.71 -39.58 -15.32
CA LEU A 272 4.23 -38.20 -15.36
C LEU A 272 2.82 -38.05 -14.78
N PHE A 273 1.94 -39.01 -15.05
CA PHE A 273 0.58 -39.03 -14.52
C PHE A 273 0.58 -39.13 -12.98
N ASN A 274 1.38 -40.04 -12.44
CA ASN A 274 1.50 -40.21 -10.99
C ASN A 274 2.06 -38.94 -10.34
N ASN A 275 3.03 -38.29 -10.97
CA ASN A 275 3.59 -37.01 -10.50
C ASN A 275 2.53 -35.89 -10.45
N LEU A 276 1.66 -35.78 -11.47
CA LEU A 276 0.55 -34.83 -11.51
C LEU A 276 -0.46 -35.07 -10.38
N SER A 277 -0.90 -36.32 -10.23
CA SER A 277 -1.95 -36.69 -9.26
C SER A 277 -1.53 -36.58 -7.79
N GLN A 278 -0.22 -36.63 -7.51
CA GLN A 278 0.31 -36.40 -6.16
C GLN A 278 0.47 -34.90 -5.83
N TYR A 279 0.81 -34.07 -6.82
CA TYR A 279 0.97 -32.63 -6.63
C TYR A 279 -0.35 -31.95 -6.22
N SER A 280 -1.47 -32.40 -6.79
CA SER A 280 -2.80 -31.87 -6.50
C SER A 280 -3.25 -32.02 -5.05
N ARG A 281 -2.66 -32.96 -4.30
CA ARG A 281 -3.03 -33.29 -2.92
C ARG A 281 -2.18 -32.60 -1.85
N ASN A 282 -1.02 -32.04 -2.21
CA ASN A 282 0.05 -31.73 -1.27
C ASN A 282 0.52 -30.26 -1.24
N THR A 283 -0.17 -29.30 -1.88
CA THR A 283 0.31 -27.91 -1.94
C THR A 283 -0.75 -26.86 -1.60
N ASP A 284 -0.43 -25.98 -0.65
CA ASP A 284 -1.20 -24.78 -0.28
C ASP A 284 -1.03 -23.60 -1.27
N SER A 285 -0.10 -23.71 -2.25
CA SER A 285 0.16 -22.67 -3.25
C SER A 285 -0.62 -22.93 -4.55
N TYR A 286 -1.86 -22.44 -4.59
CA TYR A 286 -2.73 -22.50 -5.78
C TYR A 286 -2.11 -21.84 -7.04
N TYR A 287 -1.23 -20.85 -6.88
CA TYR A 287 -0.70 -20.03 -7.98
C TYR A 287 0.42 -20.68 -8.81
N SER A 288 1.23 -21.59 -8.25
CA SER A 288 2.32 -22.27 -9.00
C SER A 288 1.87 -23.53 -9.75
N LYS A 289 0.68 -24.05 -9.42
CA LYS A 289 0.16 -25.34 -9.88
C LYS A 289 0.01 -25.46 -11.39
N TYR A 290 -0.62 -24.48 -12.02
CA TYR A 290 -0.87 -24.52 -13.47
C TYR A 290 0.40 -24.34 -14.31
N ALA A 291 1.45 -23.69 -13.77
CA ALA A 291 2.76 -23.62 -14.44
C ALA A 291 3.41 -25.02 -14.52
N ILE A 292 3.32 -25.82 -13.45
CA ILE A 292 3.80 -27.21 -13.45
C ILE A 292 2.93 -28.08 -14.37
N TYR A 293 1.62 -27.89 -14.40
CA TYR A 293 0.73 -28.60 -15.33
C TYR A 293 1.07 -28.28 -16.79
N CYS A 294 1.39 -27.02 -17.10
CA CYS A 294 1.89 -26.66 -18.42
C CYS A 294 3.26 -27.31 -18.72
N ALA A 295 4.19 -27.31 -17.77
CA ALA A 295 5.47 -27.99 -17.95
C ALA A 295 5.30 -29.48 -18.28
N ILE A 296 4.36 -30.16 -17.63
CA ILE A 296 4.05 -31.57 -17.88
C ILE A 296 3.32 -31.77 -19.21
N ALA A 297 2.30 -30.94 -19.51
CA ALA A 297 1.61 -30.97 -20.81
C ALA A 297 2.59 -30.76 -21.98
N PHE A 298 3.60 -29.90 -21.79
CA PHE A 298 4.65 -29.67 -22.78
C PHE A 298 5.53 -30.91 -23.01
N LEU A 299 5.70 -31.78 -22.02
CA LEU A 299 6.48 -33.02 -22.19
C LEU A 299 5.72 -34.13 -22.91
N LEU A 300 4.37 -34.11 -22.89
CA LEU A 300 3.56 -35.21 -23.42
C LEU A 300 3.85 -35.52 -24.90
N PRO A 301 3.92 -34.53 -25.82
CA PRO A 301 4.26 -34.81 -27.22
C PRO A 301 5.67 -35.39 -27.42
N TYR A 302 6.61 -35.22 -26.47
CA TYR A 302 7.93 -35.84 -26.55
C TYR A 302 7.94 -37.31 -26.13
N ILE A 303 7.00 -37.70 -25.25
CA ILE A 303 6.91 -39.05 -24.71
C ILE A 303 6.00 -39.93 -25.56
N ASP A 304 4.90 -39.37 -26.06
CA ASP A 304 3.89 -40.07 -26.85
C ASP A 304 3.68 -39.36 -28.20
N PRO A 305 4.67 -39.41 -29.10
CA PRO A 305 4.69 -38.59 -30.31
C PRO A 305 3.60 -38.94 -31.33
N GLY A 306 2.96 -40.11 -31.21
CA GLY A 306 1.94 -40.62 -32.14
C GLY A 306 0.49 -40.23 -31.80
N LYS A 307 0.23 -39.68 -30.62
CA LYS A 307 -1.12 -39.22 -30.21
C LYS A 307 -1.45 -37.88 -30.84
N ASP A 308 -2.73 -37.54 -30.98
CA ASP A 308 -3.16 -36.21 -31.44
C ASP A 308 -3.29 -35.18 -30.28
N ASN A 309 -3.54 -33.90 -30.58
CA ASN A 309 -3.67 -32.86 -29.56
C ASN A 309 -4.90 -33.05 -28.66
N VAL A 310 -6.00 -33.57 -29.21
CA VAL A 310 -7.26 -33.74 -28.50
C VAL A 310 -7.14 -34.82 -27.44
N GLU A 311 -6.49 -35.94 -27.78
CA GLU A 311 -6.23 -37.04 -26.87
C GLU A 311 -5.30 -36.62 -25.72
N LEU A 312 -4.22 -35.90 -26.03
CA LEU A 312 -3.27 -35.41 -25.01
C LEU A 312 -3.91 -34.36 -24.09
N ARG A 313 -4.73 -33.45 -24.64
CA ARG A 313 -5.47 -32.46 -23.86
C ARG A 313 -6.53 -33.12 -22.98
N SER A 314 -7.30 -34.06 -23.52
CA SER A 314 -8.33 -34.78 -22.77
C SER A 314 -7.72 -35.55 -21.60
N PHE A 315 -6.55 -36.15 -21.80
CA PHE A 315 -5.78 -36.76 -20.73
C PHE A 315 -5.40 -35.76 -19.63
N MET A 316 -4.86 -34.58 -19.97
CA MET A 316 -4.55 -33.55 -18.96
C MET A 316 -5.78 -33.06 -18.21
N ILE A 317 -6.91 -32.89 -18.91
CA ILE A 317 -8.19 -32.53 -18.27
C ILE A 317 -8.65 -33.64 -17.33
N GLU A 318 -8.56 -34.92 -17.71
CA GLU A 318 -8.89 -36.04 -16.83
C GLU A 318 -8.01 -36.07 -15.58
N CYS A 319 -6.72 -35.73 -15.70
CA CYS A 319 -5.79 -35.66 -14.58
C CYS A 319 -6.25 -34.62 -13.53
N ILE A 320 -6.58 -33.41 -13.97
CA ILE A 320 -7.00 -32.33 -13.06
C ILE A 320 -8.44 -32.49 -12.58
N SER A 321 -9.31 -33.17 -13.35
CA SER A 321 -10.73 -33.38 -12.98
C SER A 321 -10.91 -34.37 -11.83
N LYS A 322 -9.85 -35.04 -11.38
CA LYS A 322 -9.85 -35.93 -10.20
C LYS A 322 -9.69 -35.15 -8.88
N GLU A 323 -9.74 -33.83 -8.93
CA GLU A 323 -9.66 -32.91 -7.79
C GLU A 323 -11.05 -32.40 -7.40
N ASP A 324 -11.27 -32.15 -6.10
CA ASP A 324 -12.63 -31.99 -5.53
C ASP A 324 -13.37 -30.68 -5.92
N TYR A 325 -12.78 -29.74 -6.67
CA TYR A 325 -13.46 -28.51 -7.10
C TYR A 325 -12.87 -27.95 -8.42
N LEU A 326 -13.50 -28.27 -9.55
CA LEU A 326 -13.17 -27.67 -10.85
C LEU A 326 -14.46 -27.16 -11.50
N ASP A 327 -14.73 -25.86 -11.38
CA ASP A 327 -15.89 -25.24 -12.04
C ASP A 327 -15.73 -25.23 -13.58
N GLU A 328 -16.83 -25.00 -14.30
CA GLU A 328 -16.83 -25.01 -15.77
C GLU A 328 -15.92 -23.94 -16.40
N LYS A 329 -15.81 -22.75 -15.79
CA LYS A 329 -14.94 -21.67 -16.29
C LYS A 329 -13.47 -22.08 -16.15
N THR A 330 -13.13 -22.72 -15.04
CA THR A 330 -11.82 -23.30 -14.76
C THR A 330 -11.50 -24.36 -15.83
N LYS A 331 -12.43 -25.27 -16.13
CA LYS A 331 -12.24 -26.28 -17.17
C LYS A 331 -12.03 -25.69 -18.57
N ILE A 332 -12.75 -24.62 -18.94
CA ILE A 332 -12.58 -23.93 -20.22
C ILE A 332 -11.20 -23.28 -20.32
N ALA A 333 -10.78 -22.54 -19.29
CA ALA A 333 -9.48 -21.88 -19.27
C ALA A 333 -8.32 -22.89 -19.32
N ALA A 334 -8.42 -24.01 -18.57
CA ALA A 334 -7.44 -25.09 -18.60
C ALA A 334 -7.33 -25.74 -20.01
N ASN A 335 -8.47 -25.94 -20.69
CA ASN A 335 -8.48 -26.48 -22.05
C ASN A 335 -7.69 -25.57 -23.02
N ILE A 336 -7.94 -24.26 -22.98
CA ILE A 336 -7.23 -23.30 -23.83
C ILE A 336 -5.73 -23.35 -23.53
N LEU A 337 -5.36 -23.31 -22.24
CA LEU A 337 -3.97 -23.29 -21.81
C LEU A 337 -3.21 -24.56 -22.23
N PHE A 338 -3.80 -25.74 -22.04
CA PHE A 338 -3.18 -27.01 -22.43
C PHE A 338 -3.12 -27.19 -23.95
N ASP A 339 -4.13 -26.73 -24.69
CA ASP A 339 -4.11 -26.76 -26.15
C ASP A 339 -2.96 -25.93 -26.73
N ILE A 340 -2.78 -24.71 -26.21
CA ILE A 340 -1.64 -23.84 -26.54
C ILE A 340 -0.34 -24.56 -26.18
N THR A 341 -0.23 -25.08 -24.96
CA THR A 341 1.00 -25.72 -24.46
C THR A 341 1.43 -26.94 -25.30
N ILE A 342 0.48 -27.81 -25.65
CA ILE A 342 0.73 -29.01 -26.45
C ILE A 342 1.13 -28.62 -27.88
N THR A 343 0.48 -27.60 -28.45
CA THR A 343 0.83 -27.06 -29.77
C THR A 343 2.25 -26.49 -29.77
N LEU A 344 2.61 -25.70 -28.75
CA LEU A 344 3.96 -25.16 -28.57
C LEU A 344 5.02 -26.26 -28.43
N SER A 345 4.70 -27.36 -27.73
CA SER A 345 5.61 -28.51 -27.59
C SER A 345 5.87 -29.23 -28.92
N ARG A 346 4.84 -29.41 -29.75
CA ARG A 346 5.05 -29.97 -31.09
C ARG A 346 5.86 -29.05 -31.97
N TRP A 347 5.58 -27.75 -31.91
CA TRP A 347 6.36 -26.76 -32.62
C TRP A 347 7.84 -26.78 -32.18
N SER A 348 8.12 -26.83 -30.88
CA SER A 348 9.50 -26.93 -30.38
C SER A 348 10.20 -28.20 -30.84
N ARG A 349 9.48 -29.33 -30.95
CA ARG A 349 10.04 -30.57 -31.55
C ARG A 349 10.48 -30.37 -32.98
N GLU A 350 9.70 -29.66 -33.79
CA GLU A 350 10.07 -29.36 -35.18
C GLU A 350 11.24 -28.39 -35.28
N ILE A 351 11.35 -27.43 -34.37
CA ILE A 351 12.47 -26.47 -34.32
C ILE A 351 13.79 -27.17 -34.00
N PHE A 352 13.79 -28.14 -33.08
CA PHE A 352 14.98 -28.89 -32.71
C PHE A 352 15.36 -29.99 -33.72
N ASP A 353 14.54 -30.22 -34.76
CA ASP A 353 14.92 -31.01 -35.92
C ASP A 353 15.67 -30.08 -36.90
N GLU A 354 17.00 -30.23 -36.97
CA GLU A 354 17.94 -29.32 -37.66
C GLU A 354 17.62 -29.06 -39.15
N LYS A 355 16.67 -29.81 -39.74
CA LYS A 355 16.21 -29.68 -41.13
C LYS A 355 15.11 -28.63 -41.36
N LYS A 356 14.51 -28.03 -40.32
CA LYS A 356 13.41 -27.06 -40.46
C LYS A 356 13.72 -25.73 -39.75
N LYS A 357 13.88 -24.65 -40.52
CA LYS A 357 14.01 -23.27 -40.00
C LYS A 357 12.82 -22.36 -40.34
N SER A 358 11.97 -22.79 -41.27
CA SER A 358 10.73 -22.13 -41.70
C SER A 358 9.72 -23.19 -42.17
N ASN A 359 8.44 -22.83 -42.29
CA ASN A 359 7.33 -23.72 -42.71
C ASN A 359 7.04 -24.89 -41.75
N PHE A 360 6.67 -24.56 -40.51
CA PHE A 360 6.28 -25.53 -39.49
C PHE A 360 4.87 -26.07 -39.73
N LEU A 361 4.66 -27.36 -39.44
CA LEU A 361 3.37 -28.03 -39.65
C LEU A 361 2.37 -27.71 -38.54
N PHE A 362 2.87 -27.52 -37.31
CA PHE A 362 2.02 -27.36 -36.13
C PHE A 362 1.77 -25.92 -35.71
N LEU A 363 2.61 -24.97 -36.13
CA LEU A 363 2.44 -23.57 -35.78
C LEU A 363 2.89 -22.63 -36.90
N ASP A 364 1.93 -22.17 -37.70
CA ASP A 364 2.16 -21.11 -38.69
C ASP A 364 2.16 -19.71 -38.06
N GLN A 365 2.46 -18.71 -38.88
CA GLN A 365 2.55 -17.30 -38.47
C GLN A 365 1.22 -16.74 -37.92
N ALA A 366 0.10 -17.05 -38.60
CA ALA A 366 -1.23 -16.56 -38.19
C ALA A 366 -1.67 -17.17 -36.86
N SER A 367 -1.39 -18.46 -36.65
CA SER A 367 -1.68 -19.19 -35.42
C SER A 367 -0.83 -18.67 -34.26
N LEU A 368 0.46 -18.38 -34.48
CA LEU A 368 1.30 -17.75 -33.46
C LEU A 368 0.73 -16.40 -33.01
N ASN A 369 0.33 -15.54 -33.95
CA ASN A 369 -0.26 -14.24 -33.64
C ASN A 369 -1.54 -14.39 -32.78
N SER A 370 -2.41 -15.34 -33.14
CA SER A 370 -3.63 -15.66 -32.37
C SER A 370 -3.33 -16.17 -30.96
N ILE A 371 -2.30 -17.02 -30.80
CA ILE A 371 -1.87 -17.52 -29.50
C ILE A 371 -1.33 -16.39 -28.63
N LEU A 372 -0.50 -15.50 -29.19
CA LEU A 372 0.07 -14.36 -28.45
C LEU A 372 -1.03 -13.42 -27.95
N ASP A 373 -2.00 -13.05 -28.80
CA ASP A 373 -3.14 -12.24 -28.39
C ASP A 373 -3.99 -12.92 -27.29
N LYS A 374 -4.20 -14.24 -27.39
CA LYS A 374 -4.91 -15.00 -26.34
C LYS A 374 -4.17 -15.00 -25.01
N LEU A 375 -2.83 -15.15 -25.02
CA LEU A 375 -2.02 -15.18 -23.80
C LEU A 375 -1.91 -13.79 -23.15
N LEU A 376 -1.62 -12.74 -23.92
CA LEU A 376 -1.49 -11.37 -23.41
C LEU A 376 -2.81 -10.78 -22.88
N HIS A 377 -3.95 -11.30 -23.34
CA HIS A 377 -5.30 -10.91 -22.91
C HIS A 377 -6.03 -12.01 -22.12
N PHE A 378 -5.31 -13.01 -21.62
CA PHE A 378 -5.92 -14.21 -21.05
C PHE A 378 -6.80 -13.90 -19.83
N GLN A 379 -6.31 -13.05 -18.91
CA GLN A 379 -7.05 -12.68 -17.70
C GLN A 379 -8.34 -11.93 -18.02
N ALA A 380 -8.25 -10.90 -18.86
CA ALA A 380 -9.40 -10.08 -19.28
C ALA A 380 -10.47 -10.91 -20.00
N LYS A 381 -10.08 -11.96 -20.73
CA LYS A 381 -10.98 -12.81 -21.51
C LYS A 381 -11.64 -13.94 -20.70
N ASN A 382 -11.07 -14.37 -19.57
CA ASN A 382 -11.50 -15.60 -18.89
C ASN A 382 -12.00 -15.42 -17.44
N SER A 383 -11.88 -14.23 -16.85
CA SER A 383 -12.49 -13.85 -15.54
C SER A 383 -12.37 -14.89 -14.41
N ASN A 384 -11.25 -15.62 -14.33
CA ASN A 384 -11.07 -16.69 -13.34
C ASN A 384 -9.68 -16.61 -12.70
N ALA A 385 -9.64 -16.19 -11.43
CA ALA A 385 -8.43 -15.99 -10.65
C ALA A 385 -7.63 -17.27 -10.37
N MET A 386 -8.22 -18.47 -10.48
CA MET A 386 -7.55 -19.73 -10.13
C MET A 386 -6.63 -20.29 -11.21
N ILE A 387 -6.92 -20.05 -12.50
CA ILE A 387 -6.06 -20.48 -13.65
C ILE A 387 -5.22 -19.34 -14.19
N ALA A 388 -5.65 -18.10 -13.96
CA ALA A 388 -4.93 -16.89 -14.31
C ALA A 388 -3.70 -16.65 -13.43
N SER A 389 -2.94 -17.68 -13.04
CA SER A 389 -1.63 -17.40 -12.48
C SER A 389 -0.75 -16.88 -13.61
N ASP A 390 -0.29 -15.65 -13.46
CA ASP A 390 0.62 -15.01 -14.39
C ASP A 390 1.83 -15.89 -14.69
N LEU A 391 2.25 -16.71 -13.72
CA LEU A 391 3.36 -17.66 -13.85
C LEU A 391 3.19 -18.64 -15.02
N ALA A 392 2.00 -19.19 -15.27
CA ALA A 392 1.79 -20.14 -16.37
C ALA A 392 1.83 -19.43 -17.73
N ILE A 393 1.24 -18.24 -17.84
CA ILE A 393 1.25 -17.43 -19.07
C ILE A 393 2.67 -16.93 -19.36
N ILE A 394 3.35 -16.38 -18.35
CA ILE A 394 4.75 -15.94 -18.41
C ILE A 394 5.64 -17.08 -18.90
N LEU A 395 5.44 -18.30 -18.37
CA LEU A 395 6.16 -19.48 -18.81
C LEU A 395 5.97 -19.73 -20.31
N LEU A 396 4.72 -19.75 -20.80
CA LEU A 396 4.44 -20.01 -22.21
C LEU A 396 5.01 -18.91 -23.12
N LEU A 397 4.88 -17.64 -22.74
CA LEU A 397 5.49 -16.51 -23.46
C LEU A 397 7.01 -16.61 -23.50
N LYS A 398 7.64 -17.07 -22.41
CA LYS A 398 9.08 -17.36 -22.32
C LYS A 398 9.51 -18.50 -23.24
N LEU A 399 8.74 -19.59 -23.29
CA LEU A 399 8.98 -20.71 -24.21
C LEU A 399 8.81 -20.29 -25.68
N ILE A 400 7.79 -19.49 -25.99
CA ILE A 400 7.61 -18.89 -27.32
C ILE A 400 8.83 -18.05 -27.68
N SER A 401 9.25 -17.14 -26.79
CA SER A 401 10.42 -16.29 -27.01
C SER A 401 11.68 -17.12 -27.28
N PHE A 402 11.90 -18.18 -26.50
CA PHE A 402 13.02 -19.09 -26.73
C PHE A 402 12.93 -19.81 -28.09
N CYS A 403 11.76 -20.33 -28.46
CA CYS A 403 11.55 -21.01 -29.73
C CYS A 403 11.74 -20.07 -30.93
N VAL A 404 11.19 -18.85 -30.86
CA VAL A 404 11.28 -17.84 -31.92
C VAL A 404 12.74 -17.46 -32.23
N LYS A 405 13.65 -17.47 -31.25
CA LYS A 405 15.09 -17.23 -31.51
C LYS A 405 15.73 -18.24 -32.45
N LEU A 406 15.14 -19.42 -32.59
CA LEU A 406 15.64 -20.53 -33.40
C LEU A 406 14.94 -20.63 -34.76
N THR A 407 14.01 -19.72 -35.08
CA THR A 407 13.22 -19.71 -36.33
C THR A 407 13.59 -18.55 -37.25
N SER A 408 12.73 -18.18 -38.22
CA SER A 408 12.96 -17.09 -39.18
C SER A 408 12.58 -15.70 -38.64
N GLU A 409 13.07 -14.65 -39.32
CA GLU A 409 12.81 -13.24 -38.96
C GLU A 409 11.32 -12.87 -38.92
N ASP A 410 10.47 -13.53 -39.71
CA ASP A 410 9.02 -13.29 -39.70
C ASP A 410 8.39 -13.63 -38.33
N TYR A 411 8.80 -14.74 -37.71
CA TYR A 411 8.32 -15.13 -36.39
C TYR A 411 8.82 -14.17 -35.31
N VAL A 412 10.06 -13.70 -35.43
CA VAL A 412 10.65 -12.66 -34.57
C VAL A 412 9.84 -11.36 -34.68
N LYS A 413 9.46 -10.98 -35.90
CA LYS A 413 8.64 -9.79 -36.17
C LYS A 413 7.26 -9.88 -35.52
N ILE A 414 6.56 -11.02 -35.65
CA ILE A 414 5.24 -11.23 -35.04
C ILE A 414 5.30 -11.07 -33.51
N LEU A 415 6.31 -11.66 -32.87
CA LEU A 415 6.49 -11.54 -31.43
C LEU A 415 6.77 -10.08 -31.03
N ASN A 416 7.66 -9.42 -31.77
CA ASN A 416 8.00 -8.01 -31.59
C ASN A 416 6.78 -7.08 -31.70
N ASP A 417 5.90 -7.32 -32.68
CA ASP A 417 4.72 -6.49 -32.93
C ASP A 417 3.68 -6.66 -31.81
N ASN A 418 3.40 -7.90 -31.39
CA ASN A 418 2.48 -8.17 -30.27
C ASN A 418 2.97 -7.56 -28.95
N PHE A 419 4.25 -7.72 -28.63
CA PHE A 419 4.84 -7.16 -27.42
C PHE A 419 4.84 -5.63 -27.42
N SER A 420 5.01 -5.01 -28.60
CA SER A 420 4.95 -3.55 -28.72
C SER A 420 3.52 -3.03 -28.54
N SER A 421 2.55 -3.70 -29.16
CA SER A 421 1.13 -3.33 -29.07
C SER A 421 0.59 -3.42 -27.64
N HIS A 422 1.01 -4.44 -26.87
CA HIS A 422 0.56 -4.65 -25.49
C HIS A 422 0.80 -3.44 -24.56
N TYR A 423 1.92 -2.73 -24.72
CA TYR A 423 2.22 -1.52 -23.92
C TYR A 423 1.85 -0.20 -24.61
N SER A 424 1.41 -0.25 -25.87
CA SER A 424 0.83 0.90 -26.56
C SER A 424 -0.60 1.21 -26.07
N GLU A 425 -1.35 0.18 -25.64
CA GLU A 425 -2.75 0.29 -25.23
C GLU A 425 -2.90 0.28 -23.69
N LYS A 426 -3.07 1.47 -23.10
CA LYS A 426 -3.76 1.77 -21.81
C LYS A 426 -3.56 0.90 -20.54
N LYS A 427 -2.71 -0.11 -20.49
CA LYS A 427 -2.52 -0.94 -19.28
C LYS A 427 -1.48 -0.36 -18.32
N SER A 428 -1.70 -0.63 -17.03
CA SER A 428 -0.65 -0.63 -16.01
C SER A 428 0.44 -1.64 -16.41
N TYR A 429 1.65 -1.43 -15.91
CA TYR A 429 2.73 -2.38 -16.10
C TYR A 429 2.37 -3.66 -15.35
N ASP A 430 2.18 -4.74 -16.09
CA ASP A 430 1.81 -6.04 -15.56
C ASP A 430 3.05 -6.94 -15.39
N SER A 431 2.82 -8.15 -14.90
CA SER A 431 3.86 -9.16 -14.68
C SER A 431 4.61 -9.58 -15.96
N PHE A 432 4.14 -9.19 -17.16
CA PHE A 432 4.81 -9.47 -18.43
C PHE A 432 5.95 -8.48 -18.75
N PHE A 433 6.05 -7.35 -18.05
CA PHE A 433 6.95 -6.27 -18.44
C PHE A 433 8.41 -6.71 -18.49
N ILE A 434 8.88 -7.42 -17.47
CA ILE A 434 10.26 -7.94 -17.39
C ILE A 434 10.55 -8.86 -18.57
N LEU A 435 9.61 -9.73 -18.92
CA LEU A 435 9.75 -10.68 -20.02
C LEU A 435 9.92 -9.94 -21.35
N ILE A 436 8.99 -9.01 -21.63
CA ILE A 436 8.98 -8.24 -22.88
C ILE A 436 10.23 -7.35 -22.98
N TRP A 437 10.65 -6.77 -21.86
CA TRP A 437 11.88 -6.00 -21.75
C TRP A 437 13.12 -6.81 -22.13
N TYR A 438 13.33 -7.97 -21.48
CA TYR A 438 14.48 -8.83 -21.77
C TYR A 438 14.45 -9.34 -23.21
N TRP A 439 13.27 -9.62 -23.77
CA TRP A 439 13.13 -9.99 -25.17
C TRP A 439 13.69 -8.91 -26.11
N PHE A 440 13.30 -7.64 -25.92
CA PHE A 440 13.81 -6.55 -26.75
C PHE A 440 15.32 -6.33 -26.59
N LEU A 441 15.85 -6.48 -25.37
CA LEU A 441 17.30 -6.41 -25.14
C LEU A 441 18.07 -7.53 -25.86
N GLU A 442 17.66 -8.79 -25.67
CA GLU A 442 18.34 -9.94 -26.26
C GLU A 442 18.21 -9.98 -27.80
N SER A 443 17.15 -9.39 -28.36
CA SER A 443 16.98 -9.22 -29.80
C SER A 443 17.65 -7.95 -30.36
N HIS A 444 18.44 -7.24 -29.54
CA HIS A 444 19.14 -5.99 -29.90
C HIS A 444 18.21 -4.87 -30.39
N ASN A 445 16.95 -4.86 -29.95
CA ASN A 445 15.95 -3.85 -30.30
C ASN A 445 15.95 -2.69 -29.30
N ILE A 446 17.10 -2.01 -29.20
CA ILE A 446 17.37 -0.98 -28.18
C ILE A 446 16.43 0.22 -28.30
N GLU A 447 15.98 0.56 -29.51
CA GLU A 447 15.00 1.63 -29.73
C GLU A 447 13.67 1.34 -29.02
N LYS A 448 13.16 0.11 -29.12
CA LYS A 448 11.94 -0.30 -28.41
C LYS A 448 12.12 -0.30 -26.90
N CYS A 449 13.27 -0.71 -26.40
CA CYS A 449 13.62 -0.58 -24.99
C CYS A 449 13.59 0.90 -24.55
N ASN A 450 14.24 1.80 -25.29
CA ASN A 450 14.28 3.22 -24.94
C ASN A 450 12.89 3.87 -24.98
N ASN A 451 12.08 3.57 -26.00
CA ASN A 451 10.71 4.08 -26.10
C ASN A 451 9.84 3.58 -24.95
N LEU A 452 10.00 2.31 -24.56
CA LEU A 452 9.26 1.71 -23.45
C LEU A 452 9.66 2.33 -22.10
N LEU A 453 10.95 2.61 -21.86
CA LEU A 453 11.41 3.35 -20.67
C LEU A 453 10.92 4.79 -20.68
N GLU A 454 11.00 5.49 -21.81
CA GLU A 454 10.59 6.89 -21.91
C GLU A 454 9.11 7.05 -21.56
N HIS A 455 8.27 6.18 -22.13
CA HIS A 455 6.83 6.16 -21.83
C HIS A 455 6.52 5.82 -20.37
N LEU A 456 7.37 5.02 -19.73
CA LEU A 456 7.19 4.57 -18.35
C LEU A 456 7.70 5.59 -17.32
N ILE A 457 9.01 5.83 -17.35
CA ILE A 457 9.81 6.53 -16.33
C ILE A 457 10.41 7.85 -16.81
N GLY A 458 10.20 8.24 -18.08
CA GLY A 458 10.63 9.54 -18.59
C GLY A 458 10.01 10.70 -17.80
N GLU A 459 10.36 11.95 -18.13
CA GLU A 459 9.89 13.12 -17.36
C GLU A 459 8.36 13.17 -17.22
N SER A 460 7.64 12.91 -18.32
CA SER A 460 6.19 12.79 -18.39
C SER A 460 5.70 11.33 -18.34
N GLY A 461 6.54 10.42 -17.86
CA GLY A 461 6.27 8.99 -17.80
C GLY A 461 5.00 8.67 -17.02
N LYS A 462 4.31 7.60 -17.42
CA LYS A 462 3.04 7.20 -16.79
C LYS A 462 3.16 6.89 -15.31
N ILE A 463 4.32 6.38 -14.87
CA ILE A 463 4.55 5.95 -13.49
C ILE A 463 4.31 7.07 -12.48
N TRP A 464 4.53 8.34 -12.86
CA TRP A 464 4.39 9.48 -11.96
C TRP A 464 2.94 9.76 -11.54
N LYS A 465 1.97 9.19 -12.28
CA LYS A 465 0.53 9.28 -12.00
C LYS A 465 -0.02 8.10 -11.19
N TYR A 466 0.81 7.11 -10.88
CA TYR A 466 0.41 5.93 -10.11
C TYR A 466 0.53 6.16 -8.60
N SER A 467 -0.04 5.23 -7.83
CA SER A 467 0.12 5.19 -6.37
C SER A 467 1.59 4.97 -5.98
N LEU A 468 1.92 5.27 -4.72
CA LEU A 468 3.28 5.10 -4.22
C LEU A 468 3.77 3.64 -4.30
N GLU A 469 2.89 2.69 -3.98
CA GLU A 469 3.19 1.25 -3.99
C GLU A 469 3.47 0.75 -5.40
N GLU A 470 2.62 1.09 -6.37
CA GLU A 470 2.81 0.75 -7.78
C GLU A 470 4.11 1.35 -8.33
N LYS A 471 4.41 2.61 -8.02
CA LYS A 471 5.70 3.25 -8.36
C LYS A 471 6.87 2.43 -7.82
N ASN A 472 6.82 2.06 -6.55
CA ASN A 472 7.86 1.30 -5.88
C ASN A 472 8.06 -0.09 -6.50
N GLU A 473 6.98 -0.82 -6.75
CA GLU A 473 7.03 -2.15 -7.36
C GLU A 473 7.64 -2.11 -8.76
N ILE A 474 7.19 -1.18 -9.60
CA ILE A 474 7.72 -1.01 -10.96
C ILE A 474 9.20 -0.61 -10.92
N LEU A 475 9.60 0.31 -10.05
CA LEU A 475 11.00 0.72 -9.93
C LEU A 475 11.89 -0.39 -9.35
N LYS A 476 11.39 -1.19 -8.39
CA LYS A 476 12.07 -2.40 -7.91
C LYS A 476 12.29 -3.39 -9.05
N ILE A 477 11.26 -3.61 -9.88
CA ILE A 477 11.35 -4.43 -11.09
C ILE A 477 12.41 -3.88 -12.04
N LEU A 478 12.37 -2.58 -12.35
CA LEU A 478 13.32 -1.94 -13.26
C LEU A 478 14.75 -1.99 -12.73
N SER A 479 14.95 -1.89 -11.41
CA SER A 479 16.27 -1.95 -10.78
C SER A 479 16.97 -3.29 -10.97
N THR A 480 16.22 -4.35 -11.35
CA THR A 480 16.80 -5.65 -11.72
C THR A 480 17.46 -5.65 -13.10
N ILE A 481 17.25 -4.61 -13.92
CA ILE A 481 17.83 -4.48 -15.26
C ILE A 481 19.28 -4.01 -15.14
N SER A 482 20.22 -4.81 -15.65
CA SER A 482 21.66 -4.56 -15.53
C SER A 482 22.33 -3.91 -16.76
N GLU A 483 21.57 -3.64 -17.81
CA GLU A 483 22.11 -3.10 -19.07
C GLU A 483 22.62 -1.65 -18.92
N PRO A 484 23.90 -1.36 -19.25
CA PRO A 484 24.52 -0.06 -18.97
C PRO A 484 23.82 1.16 -19.57
N GLN A 485 23.28 1.02 -20.79
CA GLN A 485 22.63 2.13 -21.51
C GLN A 485 21.30 2.55 -20.87
N SER A 486 20.57 1.58 -20.29
CA SER A 486 19.29 1.81 -19.61
C SER A 486 19.47 2.21 -18.15
N LEU A 487 20.61 1.84 -17.55
CA LEU A 487 20.92 2.05 -16.14
C LEU A 487 20.89 3.53 -15.74
N TYR A 488 21.30 4.44 -16.63
CA TYR A 488 21.30 5.87 -16.34
C TYR A 488 19.86 6.40 -16.12
N LYS A 489 18.96 6.12 -17.07
CA LYS A 489 17.54 6.54 -16.97
C LYS A 489 16.84 5.92 -15.76
N ILE A 490 17.08 4.63 -15.50
CA ILE A 490 16.51 3.94 -14.33
C ILE A 490 17.05 4.57 -13.04
N LYS A 491 18.35 4.85 -12.96
CA LYS A 491 18.95 5.53 -11.79
C LYS A 491 18.36 6.92 -11.58
N GLU A 492 18.22 7.70 -12.63
CA GLU A 492 17.59 9.03 -12.58
C GLU A 492 16.15 8.95 -12.07
N ALA A 493 15.35 8.00 -12.59
CA ALA A 493 14.01 7.75 -12.10
C ALA A 493 13.98 7.28 -10.64
N CYS A 494 14.90 6.40 -10.22
CA CYS A 494 15.05 5.97 -8.83
C CYS A 494 15.43 7.13 -7.91
N MET A 495 16.27 8.07 -8.36
CA MET A 495 16.62 9.30 -7.63
C MET A 495 15.42 10.22 -7.52
N ARG A 496 14.70 10.47 -8.63
CA ARG A 496 13.44 11.24 -8.63
C ARG A 496 12.40 10.63 -7.70
N PHE A 497 12.32 9.30 -7.65
CA PHE A 497 11.41 8.60 -6.75
C PHE A 497 11.72 8.83 -5.28
N GLN A 498 12.99 9.07 -4.89
CA GLN A 498 13.32 9.43 -3.50
C GLN A 498 12.58 10.71 -3.06
N TRP A 499 12.38 11.64 -3.98
CA TRP A 499 11.62 12.88 -3.74
C TRP A 499 10.10 12.68 -3.72
N HIS A 500 9.62 11.53 -4.18
CA HIS A 500 8.21 11.11 -4.12
C HIS A 500 7.95 10.15 -2.95
N LYS A 501 8.93 9.89 -2.08
CA LYS A 501 8.79 8.93 -0.97
C LYS A 501 7.78 9.34 0.09
N VAL A 502 7.42 10.62 0.15
CA VAL A 502 6.21 11.05 0.85
C VAL A 502 5.10 11.14 -0.17
N GLY A 503 4.11 10.26 -0.04
CA GLY A 503 2.97 10.22 -0.94
C GLY A 503 1.80 9.49 -0.34
N PHE A 504 0.79 9.22 -1.16
CA PHE A 504 -0.42 8.53 -0.76
C PHE A 504 -0.27 7.03 -1.05
N SER A 505 -0.38 6.20 -0.01
CA SER A 505 -0.49 4.74 -0.10
C SER A 505 -1.86 4.37 -0.65
N GLY A 506 -2.00 3.26 -1.38
CA GLY A 506 -3.26 2.85 -2.05
C GLY A 506 -4.38 2.40 -1.09
N HIS A 507 -4.38 2.92 0.14
CA HIS A 507 -5.24 2.58 1.27
C HIS A 507 -6.01 3.81 1.76
N LYS A 508 -6.67 3.67 2.92
CA LYS A 508 -7.48 4.72 3.55
C LYS A 508 -6.63 5.94 3.90
N GLU A 509 -6.99 7.09 3.36
CA GLU A 509 -6.27 8.34 3.53
C GLU A 509 -7.15 9.39 4.24
N TYR A 510 -6.67 9.91 5.38
CA TYR A 510 -7.42 10.80 6.27
C TYR A 510 -6.83 12.22 6.33
N THR A 511 -5.68 12.46 5.69
CA THR A 511 -4.92 13.71 5.83
C THR A 511 -5.66 14.95 5.34
N LEU A 512 -6.53 14.81 4.33
CA LEU A 512 -7.33 15.92 3.79
C LEU A 512 -8.41 16.46 4.75
N PHE A 513 -8.81 15.75 5.80
CA PHE A 513 -9.75 16.27 6.80
C PHE A 513 -9.23 17.56 7.46
N SER A 514 -7.92 17.63 7.70
CA SER A 514 -7.31 18.85 8.24
C SER A 514 -7.46 20.04 7.28
N VAL A 515 -7.22 19.83 5.99
CA VAL A 515 -7.35 20.88 4.95
C VAL A 515 -8.81 21.31 4.79
N HIS A 516 -9.72 20.34 4.85
CA HIS A 516 -11.16 20.58 4.88
C HIS A 516 -11.55 21.51 6.04
N SER A 517 -11.10 21.23 7.27
CA SER A 517 -11.42 22.07 8.44
C SER A 517 -10.86 23.50 8.34
N TRP A 518 -9.66 23.68 7.77
CA TRP A 518 -9.12 25.02 7.48
C TRP A 518 -9.98 25.78 6.47
N LEU A 519 -10.39 25.12 5.38
CA LEU A 519 -11.27 25.73 4.38
C LEU A 519 -12.64 26.06 4.97
N GLU A 520 -13.24 25.15 5.73
CA GLU A 520 -14.55 25.34 6.36
C GLU A 520 -14.58 26.62 7.22
N ASN A 521 -13.55 26.83 8.05
CA ASN A 521 -13.46 28.03 8.89
C ASN A 521 -13.17 29.28 8.06
N LEU A 522 -12.36 29.20 7.00
CA LEU A 522 -12.16 30.33 6.08
C LEU A 522 -13.47 30.74 5.39
N LEU A 523 -14.27 29.77 4.93
CA LEU A 523 -15.53 30.01 4.21
C LEU A 523 -16.60 30.66 5.09
N LYS A 524 -16.57 30.45 6.41
CA LYS A 524 -17.44 31.16 7.36
C LYS A 524 -17.16 32.67 7.38
N CYS A 525 -15.92 33.10 7.15
CA CYS A 525 -15.53 34.51 7.15
C CYS A 525 -15.45 35.12 5.74
N ASP A 526 -15.03 34.34 4.75
CA ASP A 526 -14.96 34.74 3.35
C ASP A 526 -15.48 33.61 2.45
N PRO A 527 -16.81 33.57 2.23
CA PRO A 527 -17.43 32.58 1.37
C PRO A 527 -16.82 32.56 -0.03
N THR A 528 -16.31 33.68 -0.56
CA THR A 528 -15.81 33.75 -1.94
C THR A 528 -14.49 33.02 -2.17
N SER A 529 -13.77 32.67 -1.10
CA SER A 529 -12.51 31.90 -1.15
C SER A 529 -12.68 30.52 -1.79
N TRP A 530 -13.91 30.01 -1.89
CA TRP A 530 -14.21 28.74 -2.56
C TRP A 530 -13.73 28.72 -4.02
N LYS A 531 -13.74 29.88 -4.69
CA LYS A 531 -13.40 30.02 -6.12
C LYS A 531 -11.93 29.74 -6.43
N GLU A 532 -11.06 29.91 -5.45
CA GLU A 532 -9.62 29.69 -5.60
C GLU A 532 -9.17 28.50 -4.73
N ASP A 533 -9.20 28.67 -3.40
CA ASP A 533 -8.70 27.68 -2.47
C ASP A 533 -9.62 26.46 -2.38
N GLY A 534 -10.94 26.65 -2.50
CA GLY A 534 -11.92 25.56 -2.52
C GLY A 534 -11.80 24.67 -3.75
N LEU A 535 -11.69 25.27 -4.94
CA LEU A 535 -11.41 24.52 -6.18
C LEU A 535 -10.07 23.80 -6.13
N ARG A 536 -9.04 24.45 -5.56
CA ARG A 536 -7.72 23.82 -5.39
C ARG A 536 -7.81 22.57 -4.51
N LEU A 537 -8.55 22.63 -3.39
CA LEU A 537 -8.79 21.47 -2.53
C LEU A 537 -9.61 20.37 -3.26
N TYR A 538 -10.66 20.74 -3.99
CA TYR A 538 -11.47 19.78 -4.75
C TYR A 538 -10.63 19.01 -5.79
N TYR A 539 -9.85 19.71 -6.62
CA TYR A 539 -9.00 19.04 -7.62
C TYR A 539 -7.90 18.19 -6.99
N LEU A 540 -7.36 18.61 -5.84
CA LEU A 540 -6.43 17.80 -5.07
C LEU A 540 -7.10 16.51 -4.58
N SER A 541 -8.29 16.62 -4.01
CA SER A 541 -9.12 15.48 -3.57
C SER A 541 -9.40 14.49 -4.69
N GLU A 542 -9.81 14.96 -5.87
CA GLU A 542 -10.06 14.13 -7.06
C GLU A 542 -8.80 13.45 -7.61
N LYS A 543 -7.63 14.07 -7.46
CA LYS A 543 -6.36 13.45 -7.85
C LYS A 543 -5.94 12.36 -6.88
N ILE A 544 -6.16 12.56 -5.57
CA ILE A 544 -5.83 11.58 -4.53
C ILE A 544 -6.77 10.37 -4.62
N GLU A 545 -8.08 10.58 -4.83
CA GLU A 545 -9.07 9.48 -4.96
C GLU A 545 -8.76 8.51 -6.11
N LYS A 546 -8.00 8.95 -7.13
CA LYS A 546 -7.56 8.09 -8.23
C LYS A 546 -6.41 7.14 -7.86
N ILE A 547 -5.68 7.43 -6.79
CA ILE A 547 -4.47 6.71 -6.39
C ILE A 547 -4.51 6.17 -4.96
N ALA A 548 -5.50 6.58 -4.16
CA ALA A 548 -5.72 6.19 -2.77
C ALA A 548 -7.22 6.29 -2.41
N ASP A 549 -7.64 5.70 -1.29
CA ASP A 549 -9.02 5.76 -0.78
C ASP A 549 -9.16 7.02 0.09
N ASN A 550 -9.51 8.13 -0.54
CA ASN A 550 -9.58 9.44 0.10
C ASN A 550 -10.85 9.56 0.94
N ARG A 551 -10.68 9.55 2.27
CA ARG A 551 -11.81 9.57 3.21
C ARG A 551 -12.55 10.90 3.27
N ALA A 552 -11.96 11.98 2.78
CA ALA A 552 -12.60 13.29 2.69
C ALA A 552 -13.26 13.56 1.32
N ALA A 553 -13.30 12.56 0.41
CA ALA A 553 -13.82 12.73 -0.94
C ALA A 553 -15.32 13.08 -0.99
N TRP A 554 -16.08 12.75 0.06
CA TRP A 554 -17.49 13.14 0.21
C TRP A 554 -17.63 14.53 0.85
N ASP A 555 -16.92 14.78 1.94
CA ASP A 555 -17.05 15.99 2.75
C ASP A 555 -16.61 17.26 1.99
N ILE A 556 -15.60 17.17 1.13
CA ILE A 556 -15.10 18.32 0.36
C ILE A 556 -16.15 18.85 -0.63
N PRO A 557 -16.72 18.03 -1.54
CA PRO A 557 -17.88 18.42 -2.35
C PRO A 557 -19.05 18.97 -1.54
N GLU A 558 -19.39 18.32 -0.42
CA GLU A 558 -20.49 18.73 0.45
C GLU A 558 -20.28 20.12 1.03
N LEU A 559 -19.06 20.42 1.50
CA LEU A 559 -18.67 21.73 2.02
C LEU A 559 -18.79 22.81 0.94
N LEU A 560 -18.33 22.55 -0.28
CA LEU A 560 -18.42 23.51 -1.38
C LEU A 560 -19.86 23.79 -1.79
N LEU A 561 -20.71 22.76 -1.84
CA LEU A 561 -22.14 22.91 -2.14
C LEU A 561 -22.85 23.70 -1.04
N SER A 562 -22.59 23.37 0.23
CA SER A 562 -23.12 24.10 1.39
C SER A 562 -22.72 25.58 1.33
N ASN A 563 -21.45 25.88 1.01
CA ASN A 563 -20.97 27.25 0.85
C ASN A 563 -21.54 27.97 -0.40
N GLY A 564 -21.89 27.24 -1.46
CA GLY A 564 -22.60 27.80 -2.62
C GLY A 564 -23.89 28.53 -2.20
N LEU A 565 -24.57 28.05 -1.15
CA LEU A 565 -25.76 28.69 -0.59
C LEU A 565 -25.46 30.01 0.15
N ARG A 566 -24.22 30.25 0.58
CA ARG A 566 -23.76 31.52 1.19
C ARG A 566 -23.43 32.60 0.16
N THR A 567 -23.25 32.22 -1.09
CA THR A 567 -22.78 33.12 -2.17
C THR A 567 -23.91 33.44 -3.14
N THR A 568 -23.90 32.85 -4.34
CA THR A 568 -24.88 33.12 -5.38
C THR A 568 -25.45 31.82 -5.97
N PRO A 569 -26.67 31.83 -6.55
CA PRO A 569 -27.23 30.65 -7.20
C PRO A 569 -26.34 30.10 -8.33
N ASN A 570 -25.62 30.97 -9.05
CA ASN A 570 -24.69 30.55 -10.09
C ASN A 570 -23.47 29.82 -9.52
N ASP A 571 -22.97 30.26 -8.36
CA ASP A 571 -21.86 29.60 -7.66
C ASP A 571 -22.30 28.20 -7.19
N PHE A 572 -23.51 28.07 -6.62
CA PHE A 572 -24.08 26.77 -6.26
C PHE A 572 -24.24 25.85 -7.48
N LEU A 573 -24.79 26.37 -8.59
CA LEU A 573 -24.98 25.60 -9.81
C LEU A 573 -23.64 25.15 -10.41
N PHE A 574 -22.61 26.00 -10.36
CA PHE A 574 -21.28 25.66 -10.82
C PHE A 574 -20.71 24.47 -10.03
N VAL A 575 -20.76 24.53 -8.69
CA VAL A 575 -20.28 23.43 -7.85
C VAL A 575 -21.11 22.17 -8.07
N TYR A 576 -22.43 22.29 -8.23
CA TYR A 576 -23.30 21.15 -8.55
C TYR A 576 -22.91 20.46 -9.85
N GLU A 577 -22.72 21.20 -10.95
CA GLU A 577 -22.31 20.59 -12.22
C GLU A 577 -20.90 20.00 -12.15
N LEU A 578 -20.02 20.60 -11.34
CA LEU A 578 -18.68 20.04 -11.06
C LEU A 578 -18.78 18.67 -10.38
N THR A 579 -19.59 18.52 -9.33
CA THR A 579 -19.68 17.28 -8.52
C THR A 579 -20.55 16.19 -9.15
N LYS A 580 -21.54 16.58 -9.97
CA LYS A 580 -22.47 15.66 -10.63
C LYS A 580 -21.79 14.61 -11.51
N SER A 581 -20.66 14.97 -12.10
CA SER A 581 -19.91 14.06 -12.98
C SER A 581 -19.07 13.03 -12.22
N SER A 582 -18.75 13.28 -10.95
CA SER A 582 -17.80 12.45 -10.18
C SER A 582 -18.46 11.54 -9.13
N GLN A 583 -19.70 11.84 -8.69
CA GLN A 583 -20.36 11.12 -7.59
C GLN A 583 -21.56 10.27 -8.06
N ARG A 584 -21.64 9.00 -7.59
CA ARG A 584 -22.77 8.10 -7.91
C ARG A 584 -24.09 8.51 -7.23
N ASP A 585 -24.02 9.14 -6.05
CA ASP A 585 -25.19 9.49 -5.21
C ASP A 585 -25.33 11.01 -5.00
N ASN A 586 -25.30 11.78 -6.10
CA ASN A 586 -25.32 13.25 -6.05
C ASN A 586 -26.57 13.83 -5.37
N ASP A 587 -27.69 13.10 -5.37
CA ASP A 587 -28.93 13.54 -4.73
C ASP A 587 -28.80 13.61 -3.21
N THR A 588 -28.17 12.59 -2.60
CA THR A 588 -27.91 12.54 -1.16
C THR A 588 -26.92 13.63 -0.75
N LEU A 589 -25.91 13.88 -1.58
CA LEU A 589 -24.89 14.91 -1.33
C LEU A 589 -25.50 16.31 -1.21
N ILE A 590 -26.40 16.67 -2.12
CA ILE A 590 -27.05 17.99 -2.12
C ILE A 590 -27.96 18.18 -0.91
N VAL A 591 -28.73 17.15 -0.59
CA VAL A 591 -29.61 17.16 0.59
C VAL A 591 -28.79 17.35 1.86
N SER A 592 -27.69 16.63 1.97
CA SER A 592 -26.77 16.71 3.11
C SER A 592 -26.13 18.10 3.20
N ALA A 593 -25.66 18.65 2.08
CA ALA A 593 -25.10 20.02 2.00
C ALA A 593 -26.12 21.11 2.40
N ILE A 594 -27.37 21.02 1.93
CA ILE A 594 -28.44 21.94 2.32
C ILE A 594 -28.77 21.82 3.81
N SER A 595 -28.82 20.58 4.32
CA SER A 595 -29.09 20.32 5.74
C SER A 595 -27.98 20.90 6.63
N ASN A 596 -26.72 20.70 6.27
CA ASN A 596 -25.58 21.29 6.98
C ASN A 596 -25.63 22.81 6.94
N TYR A 597 -25.91 23.41 5.79
CA TYR A 597 -26.09 24.85 5.65
C TYR A 597 -27.18 25.40 6.60
N ILE A 598 -28.35 24.78 6.64
CA ILE A 598 -29.46 25.19 7.51
C ILE A 598 -29.12 25.00 9.00
N ASN A 599 -28.38 23.95 9.35
CA ASN A 599 -28.01 23.69 10.75
C ASN A 599 -26.91 24.64 11.26
N GLU A 600 -26.01 25.09 10.38
CA GLU A 600 -24.91 25.99 10.74
C GLU A 600 -25.32 27.46 10.83
N GLU A 601 -26.22 27.92 9.95
CA GLU A 601 -26.66 29.31 9.92
C GLU A 601 -27.71 29.61 10.99
N LYS A 602 -27.54 30.70 11.74
CA LYS A 602 -28.53 31.16 12.72
C LYS A 602 -29.52 32.12 12.06
N SER A 603 -30.80 31.75 12.07
CA SER A 603 -31.92 32.54 11.53
C SER A 603 -31.75 33.01 10.08
N LEU A 604 -32.08 32.13 9.14
CA LEU A 604 -32.15 32.47 7.73
C LEU A 604 -33.41 33.29 7.42
N GLY A 605 -33.24 34.30 6.57
CA GLY A 605 -34.36 35.14 6.11
C GLY A 605 -35.44 34.33 5.38
N LEU A 606 -36.70 34.73 5.59
CA LEU A 606 -37.90 34.06 5.07
C LEU A 606 -37.82 33.71 3.58
N GLU A 607 -37.41 34.65 2.72
CA GLU A 607 -37.35 34.43 1.27
C GLU A 607 -36.31 33.38 0.87
N LYS A 608 -35.19 33.30 1.60
CA LYS A 608 -34.15 32.29 1.34
C LYS A 608 -34.64 30.89 1.70
N LEU A 609 -35.33 30.75 2.82
CA LEU A 609 -35.95 29.47 3.22
C LEU A 609 -37.04 29.01 2.24
N LYS A 610 -37.85 29.94 1.70
CA LYS A 610 -38.82 29.63 0.63
C LYS A 610 -38.13 29.12 -0.64
N LEU A 611 -37.02 29.74 -1.06
CA LEU A 611 -36.27 29.31 -2.24
C LEU A 611 -35.65 27.92 -2.04
N ILE A 612 -35.04 27.66 -0.87
CA ILE A 612 -34.51 26.34 -0.52
C ILE A 612 -35.62 25.30 -0.55
N TRP A 613 -36.78 25.59 0.05
CA TRP A 613 -37.95 24.71 0.02
C TRP A 613 -38.38 24.35 -1.41
N LEU A 614 -38.59 25.36 -2.27
CA LEU A 614 -38.99 25.14 -3.65
C LEU A 614 -37.96 24.32 -4.44
N PHE A 615 -36.67 24.61 -4.25
CA PHE A 615 -35.59 23.86 -4.88
C PHE A 615 -35.66 22.38 -4.47
N CYS A 616 -35.75 22.09 -3.17
CA CYS A 616 -35.79 20.72 -2.66
C CYS A 616 -37.02 19.95 -3.16
N CYS A 617 -38.20 20.57 -3.18
CA CYS A 617 -39.42 19.94 -3.71
C CYS A 617 -39.34 19.63 -5.21
N GLY A 618 -38.64 20.46 -5.99
CA GLY A 618 -38.43 20.23 -7.42
C GLY A 618 -37.32 19.22 -7.72
N TYR A 619 -36.28 19.17 -6.89
CA TYR A 619 -35.10 18.34 -7.08
C TYR A 619 -35.32 16.89 -6.61
N ILE A 620 -35.91 16.71 -5.44
CA ILE A 620 -36.07 15.38 -4.82
C ILE A 620 -37.25 14.65 -5.48
N SER A 621 -37.02 13.41 -5.90
CA SER A 621 -38.08 12.54 -6.43
C SER A 621 -39.05 12.11 -5.32
N TYR A 622 -40.04 12.96 -5.04
CA TYR A 622 -41.11 12.71 -4.06
C TYR A 622 -41.99 11.48 -4.39
N ARG A 623 -41.87 10.93 -5.60
CA ARG A 623 -42.53 9.68 -6.01
C ARG A 623 -41.95 8.46 -5.27
N LEU A 624 -40.70 8.53 -4.83
CA LEU A 624 -40.02 7.48 -4.09
C LEU A 624 -40.20 7.68 -2.57
N HIS A 625 -40.32 6.59 -1.81
CA HIS A 625 -40.48 6.66 -0.35
C HIS A 625 -39.30 7.36 0.34
N GLU A 626 -38.07 7.07 -0.09
CA GLU A 626 -36.85 7.70 0.41
C GLU A 626 -36.85 9.21 0.17
N GLY A 627 -37.26 9.66 -1.03
CA GLY A 627 -37.41 11.08 -1.33
C GLY A 627 -38.43 11.79 -0.45
N ARG A 628 -39.53 11.09 -0.08
CA ARG A 628 -40.53 11.66 0.84
C ARG A 628 -40.02 11.85 2.26
N LYS A 629 -39.23 10.89 2.76
CA LYS A 629 -38.57 11.00 4.06
C LYS A 629 -37.65 12.22 4.12
N ILE A 630 -36.84 12.41 3.08
CA ILE A 630 -35.92 13.55 2.99
C ILE A 630 -36.66 14.90 2.99
N ILE A 631 -37.74 15.03 2.19
CA ILE A 631 -38.54 16.28 2.14
C ILE A 631 -39.12 16.61 3.53
N HIS A 632 -39.54 15.60 4.29
CA HIS A 632 -40.04 15.78 5.65
C HIS A 632 -38.96 16.25 6.63
N GLU A 633 -37.78 15.61 6.61
CA GLU A 633 -36.63 16.01 7.44
C GLU A 633 -36.19 17.45 7.14
N LEU A 634 -36.13 17.83 5.86
CA LEU A 634 -35.83 19.20 5.43
C LEU A 634 -36.89 20.21 5.88
N LYS A 635 -38.18 19.85 5.81
CA LYS A 635 -39.26 20.70 6.33
C LYS A 635 -39.06 21.00 7.81
N ILE A 636 -38.72 20.00 8.61
CA ILE A 636 -38.44 20.18 10.04
C ILE A 636 -37.25 21.11 10.25
N ALA A 637 -36.14 20.89 9.52
CA ALA A 637 -34.94 21.74 9.62
C ALA A 637 -35.24 23.21 9.26
N ILE A 638 -35.94 23.45 8.15
CA ILE A 638 -36.35 24.79 7.69
C ILE A 638 -37.22 25.50 8.74
N LEU A 639 -38.22 24.81 9.29
CA LEU A 639 -39.12 25.37 10.30
C LEU A 639 -38.46 25.63 11.65
N ARG A 640 -37.37 24.92 11.97
CA ARG A 640 -36.55 25.17 13.17
C ARG A 640 -35.62 26.38 12.99
N ASN A 641 -35.27 26.72 11.76
CA ASN A 641 -34.30 27.77 11.47
C ASN A 641 -34.92 29.17 11.40
N ILE A 642 -36.21 29.31 11.02
CA ILE A 642 -36.87 30.61 10.90
C ILE A 642 -37.10 31.29 12.27
N ASP A 643 -36.98 32.61 12.31
CA ASP A 643 -37.40 33.42 13.47
C ASP A 643 -38.91 33.27 13.76
N PRO A 644 -39.34 33.40 15.04
CA PRO A 644 -40.74 33.28 15.43
C PRO A 644 -41.70 34.15 14.61
N GLU A 645 -41.27 35.37 14.25
CA GLU A 645 -42.08 36.34 13.50
C GLU A 645 -42.39 35.89 12.06
N GLY A 646 -41.49 35.12 11.43
CA GLY A 646 -41.64 34.64 10.05
C GLY A 646 -42.29 33.26 9.93
N LYS A 647 -42.49 32.57 11.04
CA LYS A 647 -42.86 31.15 11.07
C LYS A 647 -44.23 30.88 10.46
N ASP A 648 -45.25 31.67 10.78
CA ASP A 648 -46.61 31.47 10.28
C ASP A 648 -46.70 31.66 8.76
N ALA A 649 -46.02 32.68 8.23
CA ALA A 649 -45.95 32.93 6.79
C ALA A 649 -45.20 31.82 6.04
N LEU A 650 -44.14 31.26 6.64
CA LEU A 650 -43.41 30.13 6.07
C LEU A 650 -44.24 28.85 6.10
N CYS A 651 -44.93 28.57 7.20
CA CYS A 651 -45.85 27.43 7.33
C CYS A 651 -46.97 27.49 6.28
N ASP A 652 -47.61 28.64 6.10
CA ASP A 652 -48.65 28.85 5.08
C ASP A 652 -48.09 28.62 3.67
N PHE A 653 -46.90 29.17 3.37
CA PHE A 653 -46.24 28.98 2.08
C PHE A 653 -45.90 27.50 1.80
N ILE A 654 -45.27 26.82 2.76
CA ILE A 654 -44.95 25.40 2.67
C ILE A 654 -46.22 24.59 2.44
N SER A 655 -47.30 24.88 3.18
CA SER A 655 -48.57 24.15 3.03
C SER A 655 -49.17 24.27 1.62
N LYS A 656 -49.01 25.42 0.97
CA LYS A 656 -49.52 25.70 -0.39
C LYS A 656 -48.64 25.15 -1.50
N THR A 657 -47.35 24.97 -1.23
CA THR A 657 -46.35 24.57 -2.25
C THR A 657 -45.84 23.15 -2.08
N ASN A 658 -46.23 22.47 -0.99
CA ASN A 658 -45.95 21.06 -0.77
C ASN A 658 -46.53 20.22 -1.94
N PRO A 659 -45.78 19.30 -2.54
CA PRO A 659 -46.30 18.44 -3.60
C PRO A 659 -47.60 17.74 -3.15
N ILE A 660 -48.66 17.88 -3.95
CA ILE A 660 -50.06 17.60 -3.59
C ILE A 660 -50.36 16.14 -3.17
N GLU A 661 -49.43 15.20 -3.37
CA GLU A 661 -49.54 13.80 -2.93
C GLU A 661 -49.19 13.56 -1.43
N PHE A 662 -48.83 14.60 -0.67
CA PHE A 662 -48.54 14.49 0.77
C PHE A 662 -49.79 14.64 1.67
N ARG A 663 -50.83 13.82 1.45
CA ARG A 663 -51.62 13.31 2.58
C ARG A 663 -50.99 11.98 3.01
N ILE A 664 -49.78 12.02 3.55
CA ILE A 664 -49.21 10.82 4.16
C ILE A 664 -49.81 10.71 5.55
N GLU A 665 -51.02 10.16 5.65
CA GLU A 665 -51.68 9.81 6.92
C GLU A 665 -50.96 8.65 7.65
N GLU A 666 -49.83 8.13 7.12
CA GLU A 666 -49.12 6.96 7.68
C GLU A 666 -47.69 7.22 8.20
N LEU A 667 -47.10 8.41 8.03
CA LEU A 667 -45.79 8.73 8.66
C LEU A 667 -45.93 9.35 10.06
N ASP A 668 -47.14 9.79 10.42
CA ASP A 668 -47.49 10.29 11.77
C ASP A 668 -47.43 9.18 12.86
N SER A 669 -47.15 7.93 12.49
CA SER A 669 -46.98 6.82 13.43
C SER A 669 -45.54 6.61 13.91
N ILE A 670 -44.55 7.33 13.37
CA ILE A 670 -43.14 7.25 13.79
C ILE A 670 -42.75 8.40 14.74
N GLU A 671 -43.53 9.48 14.82
CA GLU A 671 -43.24 10.66 15.64
C GLU A 671 -43.93 10.65 17.02
N LYS A 672 -43.75 9.56 17.77
CA LYS A 672 -44.04 9.53 19.21
C LYS A 672 -42.89 8.97 20.04
N GLU A 673 -41.67 9.31 19.68
CA GLU A 673 -40.56 9.30 20.63
C GLU A 673 -39.49 10.26 20.10
N GLN A 674 -38.89 11.05 20.99
CA GLN A 674 -37.88 12.09 20.71
C GLN A 674 -38.41 13.47 20.32
N ALA A 675 -39.24 14.03 21.20
CA ALA A 675 -39.07 15.44 21.54
C ALA A 675 -39.16 15.60 23.05
N VAL A 676 -38.22 16.38 23.59
CA VAL A 676 -38.17 16.92 24.95
C VAL A 676 -37.69 15.95 26.04
N SER A 677 -36.36 15.78 26.14
CA SER A 677 -35.74 15.91 27.46
C SER A 677 -35.30 17.36 27.60
N GLN A 678 -36.22 18.22 28.05
CA GLN A 678 -35.81 19.43 28.75
C GLN A 678 -35.07 18.93 29.98
N TYR A 679 -33.76 19.14 30.00
CA TYR A 679 -33.00 19.08 31.23
C TYR A 679 -33.60 20.15 32.15
N GLU A 680 -34.34 19.71 33.17
CA GLU A 680 -34.64 20.57 34.32
C GLU A 680 -33.31 20.97 34.94
N ILE A 681 -32.98 22.25 34.80
CA ILE A 681 -31.80 22.85 35.41
C ILE A 681 -32.18 23.14 36.85
N GLU A 682 -31.62 22.36 37.78
CA GLU A 682 -31.41 22.87 39.14
C GLU A 682 -30.54 24.14 39.03
N GLU A 683 -30.94 25.24 39.68
CA GLU A 683 -30.17 26.49 39.78
C GLU A 683 -28.71 26.22 40.21
N LYS A 684 -27.82 26.00 39.25
CA LYS A 684 -26.40 25.76 39.49
C LYS A 684 -25.58 26.60 38.54
N THR A 685 -24.49 27.17 39.02
CA THR A 685 -23.52 27.90 38.20
C THR A 685 -22.50 26.94 37.58
N LEU A 686 -21.84 27.33 36.48
CA LEU A 686 -20.76 26.54 35.87
C LEU A 686 -19.66 26.22 36.89
N GLU A 687 -19.34 27.18 37.77
CA GLU A 687 -18.36 27.01 38.84
C GLU A 687 -18.68 25.80 39.75
N GLN A 688 -19.96 25.59 40.09
CA GLN A 688 -20.37 24.46 40.93
C GLN A 688 -20.22 23.11 40.19
N ASP A 689 -20.50 23.07 38.89
CA ASP A 689 -20.27 21.89 38.06
C ASP A 689 -18.77 21.56 37.94
N LEU A 690 -17.94 22.60 37.79
CA LEU A 690 -16.48 22.49 37.75
C LEU A 690 -15.89 22.02 39.10
N ILE A 691 -16.36 22.55 40.22
CA ILE A 691 -15.96 22.09 41.56
C ILE A 691 -16.38 20.63 41.79
N ARG A 692 -17.57 20.22 41.34
CA ARG A 692 -18.00 18.82 41.39
C ARG A 692 -17.12 17.92 40.54
N PHE A 693 -16.71 18.40 39.36
CA PHE A 693 -15.76 17.68 38.51
C PHE A 693 -14.41 17.49 39.23
N LEU A 694 -13.86 18.55 39.83
CA LEU A 694 -12.63 18.48 40.63
C LEU A 694 -12.75 17.51 41.81
N ASN A 695 -13.89 17.46 42.48
CA ASN A 695 -14.11 16.57 43.63
C ASN A 695 -14.45 15.13 43.22
N SER A 696 -14.60 14.85 41.93
CA SER A 696 -14.88 13.50 41.43
C SER A 696 -13.59 12.67 41.28
N SER A 697 -13.73 11.35 41.37
CA SER A 697 -12.66 10.39 41.09
C SER A 697 -12.34 10.23 39.61
N GLU A 698 -13.23 10.68 38.71
CA GLU A 698 -13.11 10.54 37.25
C GLU A 698 -12.84 11.89 36.58
N ARG A 699 -11.60 12.37 36.73
CA ARG A 699 -11.12 13.62 36.14
C ARG A 699 -10.59 13.39 34.71
N ILE A 700 -11.48 12.95 33.83
CA ILE A 700 -11.15 12.67 32.42
C ILE A 700 -11.69 13.78 31.49
N PRO A 701 -11.00 14.07 30.36
CA PRO A 701 -11.39 15.19 29.49
C PRO A 701 -12.83 15.08 28.96
N ARG A 702 -13.28 13.88 28.56
CA ARG A 702 -14.64 13.66 28.05
C ARG A 702 -15.75 14.18 28.98
N ARG A 703 -15.55 14.09 30.30
CA ARG A 703 -16.53 14.55 31.28
C ARG A 703 -16.50 16.08 31.42
N LEU A 704 -15.33 16.71 31.35
CA LEU A 704 -15.20 18.16 31.29
C LEU A 704 -15.83 18.71 30.00
N LEU A 705 -15.59 18.07 28.86
CA LEU A 705 -16.21 18.43 27.58
C LEU A 705 -17.74 18.48 27.68
N GLY A 706 -18.37 17.45 28.25
CA GLY A 706 -19.82 17.42 28.42
C GLY A 706 -20.36 18.50 29.35
N ILE A 707 -19.56 19.05 30.27
CA ILE A 707 -19.93 20.23 31.07
C ILE A 707 -19.83 21.49 30.19
N LEU A 708 -18.70 21.67 29.49
CA LEU A 708 -18.45 22.84 28.65
C LEU A 708 -19.44 22.96 27.48
N GLU A 709 -19.79 21.87 26.80
CA GLU A 709 -20.77 21.86 25.71
C GLU A 709 -22.16 22.30 26.18
N ARG A 710 -22.60 21.83 27.36
CA ARG A 710 -23.88 22.26 27.96
C ARG A 710 -23.87 23.76 28.24
N TRP A 711 -22.81 24.26 28.87
CA TRP A 711 -22.70 25.67 29.26
C TRP A 711 -22.44 26.60 28.07
N LYS A 712 -21.80 26.13 27.00
CA LYS A 712 -21.66 26.87 25.73
C LYS A 712 -23.02 27.18 25.10
N ILE A 713 -23.97 26.26 25.20
CA ILE A 713 -25.35 26.44 24.70
C ILE A 713 -26.17 27.33 25.64
N TYR A 714 -26.03 27.13 26.96
CA TYR A 714 -26.87 27.79 27.95
C TYR A 714 -26.45 29.24 28.26
N ASP A 715 -25.19 29.47 28.64
CA ASP A 715 -24.62 30.79 28.92
C ASP A 715 -23.10 30.78 28.70
N SER A 716 -22.67 31.04 27.46
CA SER A 716 -21.25 31.06 27.08
C SER A 716 -20.39 32.05 27.89
N LYS A 717 -20.97 33.09 28.50
CA LYS A 717 -20.22 34.04 29.35
C LYS A 717 -19.70 33.39 30.62
N GLN A 718 -20.35 32.34 31.11
CA GLN A 718 -19.86 31.59 32.27
C GLN A 718 -18.50 30.95 32.00
N ILE A 719 -18.25 30.52 30.76
CA ILE A 719 -16.97 29.93 30.36
C ILE A 719 -15.86 30.98 30.46
N GLU A 720 -16.11 32.20 30.01
CA GLU A 720 -15.18 33.32 30.12
C GLU A 720 -14.90 33.70 31.59
N ILE A 721 -15.94 33.74 32.43
CA ILE A 721 -15.81 34.04 33.87
C ILE A 721 -14.97 32.99 34.60
N ASN A 722 -15.12 31.71 34.25
CA ASN A 722 -14.45 30.58 34.91
C ASN A 722 -13.20 30.09 34.18
N LEU A 723 -12.69 30.87 33.21
CA LEU A 723 -11.67 30.43 32.27
C LEU A 723 -10.38 29.96 32.94
N GLU A 724 -9.89 30.68 33.96
CA GLU A 724 -8.66 30.31 34.68
C GLU A 724 -8.77 28.93 35.35
N LEU A 725 -9.91 28.66 36.00
CA LEU A 725 -10.17 27.38 36.65
C LEU A 725 -10.23 26.25 35.63
N ILE A 726 -10.88 26.47 34.48
CA ILE A 726 -10.98 25.48 33.40
C ILE A 726 -9.59 25.18 32.82
N ILE A 727 -8.76 26.20 32.59
CA ILE A 727 -7.40 26.02 32.06
C ILE A 727 -6.53 25.25 33.04
N GLN A 728 -6.62 25.53 34.34
CA GLN A 728 -5.92 24.73 35.35
C GLN A 728 -6.34 23.26 35.33
N MET A 729 -7.61 22.96 35.10
CA MET A 729 -8.07 21.58 34.94
C MET A 729 -7.48 20.92 33.69
N VAL A 730 -7.50 21.63 32.56
CA VAL A 730 -6.96 21.12 31.29
C VAL A 730 -5.47 20.85 31.39
N LEU A 731 -4.69 21.79 31.95
CA LEU A 731 -3.24 21.64 32.14
C LEU A 731 -2.84 20.51 33.11
N ASN A 732 -3.79 20.02 33.92
CA ASN A 732 -3.58 18.92 34.85
C ASN A 732 -3.97 17.55 34.27
N PHE A 733 -4.51 17.50 33.04
CA PHE A 733 -4.72 16.22 32.37
C PHE A 733 -3.39 15.56 32.00
N LYS A 734 -3.36 14.23 32.05
CA LYS A 734 -2.26 13.45 31.51
C LYS A 734 -2.37 13.41 29.99
N ASP A 735 -1.23 13.36 29.30
CA ASP A 735 -1.10 13.19 27.85
C ASP A 735 -1.81 14.27 27.03
N LEU A 736 -1.55 15.56 27.33
CA LEU A 736 -2.08 16.69 26.54
C LEU A 736 -1.61 16.67 25.08
N SER A 737 -0.52 15.97 24.77
CA SER A 737 0.06 15.82 23.43
C SER A 737 -0.70 14.85 22.51
N ASN A 738 -1.65 14.05 23.03
CA ASN A 738 -2.46 13.10 22.25
C ASN A 738 -3.96 13.41 22.36
N TRP A 739 -4.40 14.48 21.70
CA TRP A 739 -5.64 15.15 22.08
C TRP A 739 -6.89 14.79 21.25
N ARG A 740 -6.71 14.04 20.15
CA ARG A 740 -7.78 13.70 19.18
C ARG A 740 -8.63 12.55 19.71
N TYR A 741 -7.99 11.61 20.41
CA TYR A 741 -8.63 10.42 20.97
C TYR A 741 -9.08 10.61 22.42
N THR A 742 -8.58 11.63 23.11
CA THR A 742 -8.87 11.91 24.53
C THR A 742 -10.05 12.87 24.74
N GLY A 743 -10.51 13.56 23.68
CA GLY A 743 -11.59 14.56 23.73
C GLY A 743 -11.12 16.00 24.02
N ASN A 744 -9.80 16.20 24.14
CA ASN A 744 -9.17 17.49 24.37
C ASN A 744 -9.33 18.45 23.18
N SER A 745 -9.38 17.95 21.94
CA SER A 745 -9.55 18.79 20.73
C SER A 745 -10.80 19.69 20.79
N ARG A 746 -11.96 19.11 21.10
CA ARG A 746 -13.23 19.85 21.27
C ARG A 746 -13.21 20.78 22.49
N ILE A 747 -12.49 20.44 23.55
CA ILE A 747 -12.32 21.36 24.69
C ILE A 747 -11.54 22.60 24.22
N PHE A 748 -10.44 22.42 23.49
CA PHE A 748 -9.66 23.53 22.96
C PHE A 748 -10.43 24.36 21.93
N GLU A 749 -11.23 23.74 21.06
CA GLU A 749 -12.15 24.44 20.15
C GLU A 749 -13.10 25.40 20.91
N ILE A 750 -13.60 24.98 22.09
CA ILE A 750 -14.45 25.82 22.93
C ILE A 750 -13.65 26.92 23.64
N LEU A 751 -12.44 26.61 24.13
CA LEU A 751 -11.70 27.52 25.01
C LEU A 751 -10.86 28.56 24.28
N ILE A 752 -10.21 28.18 23.17
CA ILE A 752 -9.27 29.03 22.43
C ILE A 752 -9.82 30.42 22.08
N PRO A 753 -11.11 30.59 21.71
CA PRO A 753 -11.70 31.91 21.47
C PRO A 753 -11.69 32.86 22.66
N PHE A 754 -11.56 32.36 23.89
CA PHE A 754 -11.56 33.14 25.13
C PHE A 754 -10.15 33.36 25.70
N LEU A 755 -9.13 32.68 25.17
CA LEU A 755 -7.77 32.73 25.71
C LEU A 755 -7.05 34.04 25.37
N LYS A 756 -6.24 34.52 26.32
CA LYS A 756 -5.25 35.58 26.08
C LYS A 756 -3.98 35.00 25.48
N GLU A 757 -3.20 35.86 24.83
CA GLU A 757 -2.00 35.45 24.10
C GLU A 757 -0.97 34.71 24.97
N ASP A 758 -0.69 35.24 26.17
CA ASP A 758 0.22 34.60 27.13
C ASP A 758 -0.21 33.17 27.51
N THR A 759 -1.52 32.92 27.52
CA THR A 759 -2.07 31.61 27.87
C THR A 759 -1.98 30.61 26.72
N TYR A 760 -2.00 31.06 25.46
CA TYR A 760 -1.71 30.19 24.31
C TYR A 760 -0.32 29.58 24.43
N TRP A 761 0.68 30.42 24.69
CA TRP A 761 2.07 30.00 24.81
C TRP A 761 2.31 29.09 26.01
N LYS A 762 1.61 29.33 27.12
CA LYS A 762 1.64 28.43 28.29
C LYS A 762 1.13 27.03 27.97
N ILE A 763 0.02 26.93 27.21
CA ILE A 763 -0.53 25.64 26.78
C ILE A 763 0.42 24.93 25.81
N LEU A 764 0.96 25.64 24.82
CA LEU A 764 1.91 25.07 23.85
C LEU A 764 3.20 24.57 24.52
N ARG A 765 3.74 25.29 25.50
CA ARG A 765 4.88 24.82 26.30
C ARG A 765 4.56 23.54 27.06
N LYS A 766 3.37 23.44 27.66
CA LYS A 766 2.94 22.22 28.36
C LYS A 766 2.78 21.03 27.41
N ILE A 767 2.25 21.24 26.21
CA ILE A 767 2.16 20.21 25.16
C ILE A 767 3.57 19.71 24.78
N TYR A 768 4.53 20.63 24.62
CA TYR A 768 5.93 20.28 24.35
C TYR A 768 6.57 19.50 25.50
N GLU A 769 6.40 19.95 26.75
CA GLU A 769 6.93 19.27 27.94
C GLU A 769 6.39 17.84 28.07
N ASP A 770 5.06 17.67 27.95
CA ASP A 770 4.42 16.35 28.00
C ASP A 770 4.94 15.41 26.91
N PHE A 771 5.14 15.93 25.70
CA PHE A 771 5.72 15.16 24.59
C PHE A 771 7.17 14.75 24.86
N TYR A 772 7.96 15.64 25.46
CA TYR A 772 9.36 15.37 25.79
C TYR A 772 9.50 14.34 26.92
N GLU A 773 8.61 14.39 27.92
CA GLU A 773 8.62 13.47 29.06
C GLU A 773 8.02 12.10 28.73
N SER A 774 7.10 12.00 27.77
CA SER A 774 6.62 10.72 27.25
C SER A 774 7.71 10.06 26.42
N SER A 775 8.49 9.15 27.01
CA SER A 775 9.63 8.43 26.39
C SER A 775 9.27 7.52 25.20
N GLU A 776 8.10 7.69 24.59
CA GLU A 776 7.55 6.85 23.54
C GLU A 776 7.56 7.58 22.19
N TYR A 777 8.36 7.06 21.26
CA TYR A 777 8.58 7.62 19.92
C TYR A 777 7.35 7.53 18.98
N SER A 778 6.27 6.87 19.40
CA SER A 778 5.02 6.71 18.63
C SER A 778 4.15 7.98 18.56
N TYR A 779 4.49 9.03 19.32
CA TYR A 779 3.65 10.20 19.55
C TYR A 779 3.76 11.32 18.49
N TYR A 780 4.73 11.26 17.57
CA TYR A 780 4.85 12.28 16.51
C TYR A 780 3.59 12.37 15.64
N GLY A 781 2.91 11.23 15.43
CA GLY A 781 1.61 11.13 14.74
C GLY A 781 0.56 12.09 15.29
N SER A 782 0.25 11.93 16.58
CA SER A 782 -0.77 12.73 17.25
C SER A 782 -0.34 14.18 17.47
N LEU A 783 0.95 14.45 17.68
CA LEU A 783 1.46 15.79 17.94
C LEU A 783 1.26 16.74 16.74
N GLY A 784 1.55 16.28 15.51
CA GLY A 784 1.41 17.09 14.30
C GLY A 784 -0.03 17.54 14.05
N ASP A 785 -0.98 16.60 14.12
CA ASP A 785 -2.42 16.91 14.04
C ASP A 785 -2.86 17.86 15.16
N SER A 786 -2.24 17.72 16.33
CA SER A 786 -2.56 18.56 17.47
C SER A 786 -2.14 20.01 17.28
N LEU A 787 -0.89 20.23 16.92
CA LEU A 787 -0.41 21.59 16.68
C LEU A 787 -1.17 22.27 15.52
N ASP A 788 -1.56 21.52 14.49
CA ASP A 788 -2.36 22.00 13.37
C ASP A 788 -3.76 22.47 13.80
N GLU A 789 -4.51 21.62 14.52
CA GLU A 789 -5.82 21.98 15.08
C GLU A 789 -5.72 23.17 16.07
N PHE A 790 -4.66 23.25 16.90
CA PHE A 790 -4.43 24.41 17.77
C PHE A 790 -4.32 25.70 16.98
N CYS A 791 -3.53 25.67 15.90
CA CYS A 791 -3.28 26.81 15.04
C CYS A 791 -4.55 27.22 14.28
N LEU A 792 -5.36 26.25 13.83
CA LEU A 792 -6.67 26.48 13.21
C LEU A 792 -7.58 27.26 14.16
N TYR A 793 -7.84 26.72 15.35
CA TYR A 793 -8.74 27.35 16.32
C TYR A 793 -8.25 28.73 16.75
N SER A 794 -6.93 28.91 16.90
CA SER A 794 -6.33 30.20 17.25
C SER A 794 -6.43 31.23 16.12
N SER A 795 -6.70 30.76 14.89
CA SER A 795 -6.87 31.59 13.69
C SER A 795 -8.32 31.89 13.37
N ASN A 796 -9.31 31.23 14.00
CA ASN A 796 -10.74 31.28 13.64
C ASN A 796 -11.37 32.69 13.57
N GLN A 797 -10.75 33.71 14.16
CA GLN A 797 -11.22 35.11 14.10
C GLN A 797 -10.43 35.99 13.12
N ASN A 798 -9.43 35.44 12.41
CA ASN A 798 -8.55 36.18 11.52
C ASN A 798 -8.48 35.50 10.14
N LYS A 799 -9.17 36.11 9.18
CA LYS A 799 -9.24 35.67 7.79
C LYS A 799 -7.85 35.45 7.15
N GLU A 800 -6.90 36.37 7.36
CA GLU A 800 -5.56 36.27 6.75
C GLU A 800 -4.78 35.09 7.33
N LYS A 801 -4.89 34.85 8.64
CA LYS A 801 -4.27 33.67 9.28
C LYS A 801 -4.90 32.36 8.81
N LEU A 802 -6.23 32.31 8.66
CA LEU A 802 -6.95 31.15 8.10
C LEU A 802 -6.50 30.86 6.67
N LYS A 803 -6.41 31.89 5.82
CA LYS A 803 -5.95 31.74 4.44
C LYS A 803 -4.49 31.27 4.38
N SER A 804 -3.60 31.89 5.15
CA SER A 804 -2.18 31.50 5.23
C SER A 804 -2.00 30.05 5.74
N GLY A 805 -2.76 29.65 6.77
CA GLY A 805 -2.80 28.27 7.26
C GLY A 805 -3.25 27.28 6.20
N LEU A 806 -4.41 27.52 5.57
CA LEU A 806 -4.94 26.70 4.49
C LEU A 806 -3.95 26.55 3.33
N GLN A 807 -3.32 27.64 2.91
CA GLN A 807 -2.37 27.64 1.79
C GLN A 807 -1.11 26.82 2.10
N ARG A 808 -0.57 26.90 3.32
CA ARG A 808 0.54 26.03 3.77
C ARG A 808 0.13 24.56 3.70
N THR A 809 -1.04 24.21 4.23
CA THR A 809 -1.49 22.82 4.25
C THR A 809 -1.79 22.28 2.85
N LEU A 810 -2.38 23.10 1.97
CA LEU A 810 -2.56 22.78 0.54
C LEU A 810 -1.22 22.61 -0.19
N GLN A 811 -0.23 23.44 0.10
CA GLN A 811 1.10 23.31 -0.50
C GLN A 811 1.73 21.97 -0.12
N VAL A 812 1.73 21.61 1.17
CA VAL A 812 2.30 20.36 1.67
C VAL A 812 1.69 19.14 0.98
N HIS A 813 0.35 19.08 0.85
CA HIS A 813 -0.30 17.96 0.16
C HIS A 813 -0.05 17.95 -1.35
N ASN A 814 0.13 19.11 -1.98
CA ASN A 814 0.56 19.19 -3.38
C ASN A 814 1.99 18.66 -3.57
N GLU A 815 2.89 18.93 -2.62
CA GLU A 815 4.26 18.39 -2.62
C GLU A 815 4.24 16.86 -2.40
N TRP A 816 3.34 16.35 -1.56
CA TRP A 816 3.16 14.90 -1.38
C TRP A 816 2.63 14.22 -2.65
N LEU A 817 1.73 14.88 -3.38
CA LEU A 817 1.17 14.33 -4.62
C LEU A 817 2.19 14.29 -5.76
N ASN A 818 2.95 15.38 -5.94
CA ASN A 818 3.82 15.58 -7.10
C ASN A 818 5.31 15.32 -6.84
N GLY A 819 5.66 14.99 -5.59
CA GLY A 819 7.04 14.91 -5.13
C GLY A 819 7.63 16.29 -4.81
N PHE A 820 8.60 16.30 -3.90
CA PHE A 820 9.33 17.50 -3.48
C PHE A 820 10.44 17.78 -4.52
N SER A 821 10.12 18.50 -5.59
CA SER A 821 11.14 18.98 -6.54
C SER A 821 11.28 20.49 -6.45
N SER A 822 12.50 21.00 -6.60
CA SER A 822 12.83 22.44 -6.55
C SER A 822 12.27 23.26 -7.71
N GLU A 823 11.55 22.63 -8.66
CA GLU A 823 10.97 23.26 -9.84
C GLU A 823 9.61 22.64 -10.16
N ILE A 824 8.57 22.99 -9.39
CA ILE A 824 7.19 22.84 -9.85
C ILE A 824 6.74 24.18 -10.41
N ASP A 825 6.80 24.28 -11.74
CA ASP A 825 6.29 25.41 -12.49
C ASP A 825 4.77 25.48 -12.33
N VAL A 826 4.30 26.54 -11.67
CA VAL A 826 2.88 26.84 -11.37
C VAL A 826 2.01 26.92 -12.64
N HIS A 827 2.63 26.87 -13.82
CA HIS A 827 2.00 26.88 -15.13
C HIS A 827 1.17 25.63 -15.49
N ASP A 828 1.44 24.44 -14.94
CA ASP A 828 0.66 23.23 -15.27
C ASP A 828 -0.72 23.20 -14.62
N LEU A 829 -0.91 23.85 -13.47
CA LEU A 829 -2.23 23.99 -12.85
C LEU A 829 -3.19 24.84 -13.70
N LYS A 830 -2.69 25.82 -14.46
CA LYS A 830 -3.53 26.67 -15.33
C LYS A 830 -3.97 25.98 -16.62
N LYS A 831 -3.23 25.00 -17.14
CA LYS A 831 -3.61 24.32 -18.41
C LYS A 831 -4.72 23.29 -18.22
N ASP A 832 -4.75 22.60 -17.08
CA ASP A 832 -5.82 21.64 -16.76
C ASP A 832 -7.14 22.33 -16.35
N LEU A 833 -7.07 23.55 -15.82
CA LEU A 833 -8.25 24.37 -15.46
C LEU A 833 -8.96 24.99 -16.68
N ILE A 834 -8.28 25.10 -17.83
CA ILE A 834 -8.79 25.83 -19.02
C ILE A 834 -9.25 24.85 -20.13
N SER A 835 -9.03 23.54 -19.99
CA SER A 835 -9.21 22.58 -21.09
C SER A 835 -10.47 21.71 -21.02
N ARG A 836 -11.48 22.06 -20.22
CA ARG A 836 -12.83 21.47 -20.34
C ARG A 836 -13.88 22.58 -20.39
N PRO A 837 -14.65 22.70 -21.50
CA PRO A 837 -15.81 23.58 -21.56
C PRO A 837 -16.94 23.09 -20.65
#